data_AF-A0A922KVP1-F1
#
_entry.id   AF-A0A922KVP1-F1
#
_cell.length_a   1.000
_cell.length_b   1.000
_cell.length_c   1.000
_cell.angle_alpha   90.00
_cell.angle_beta   90.00
_cell.angle_gamma   90.00
#
_symmetry.space_group_name_H-M   'P 1'
#
loop_
_entity.id
_entity.type
_entity.pdbx_description
1 polymer ?
#
loop_
_entity_poly.entity_id
_entity_poly.type
_entity_poly.pdbx_seq_one_letter_code
_entity_poly.pdbx_strand_id
1 'polypeptide(L)'
;MNRDPFNRIIIGILLFIDTFHERGLSRADIIWSETMIKQRCRFPLFESLSFDSNVQPSFIYAIYTIMIIGLIGIILGYHYRLSTFLYTITYWILLMQDRSRWNNHSYLFGLLAIQLLMNDSNHKWSLDSFWNNRKNDDDDDYIEHWQYFLLRFQIFIVYFYAGLKKFNPDWLSGYSMINISQNWIFRSAMLLSIPDYWIDYYLIHLIGFIFDLFVGFLLIYQPTRWLAFILCSIFNLINSQLFQIGMFPWIMLAIMPIFCRPDWPMIIIWKLGMGNKFCNKNPITDNSHCNTNVQNKQQQQQPQHFHWNIRRIFVAIFVILYIIIQLTLPFAFLIFRGYNTWTTGIYGYNWDMMVHNWNHLHTQIKIRAHDRRNNETIIRYLDSESWTHNNRWTHHADMAKQFARCVEQKLRMNNDYYEHIELYLDVWTSLNGRFAQRIFDPNVDLIRAQWSPFEMADWIIPIYPQSNYWRQRLLNHFESFDSIIRQNEQNGSLTLFLADRPYESFRSYIDDNFIEPIRLIIFDRTLMIRMSNQMTNNEFHEYILIANDQLQIPPGTMIELTTIGSSESYFALLYPHQLSINNKNQLSALDEQQQQQQQSSSTSSSYSELIRKRNAYIASIKHIAIGIHYLIWDCIIITITRLLFETIDLLRCLC
;
A
#
# COMPACT_ATOMS: atom_id res chain seq x y z
N MET A 1 7.95 -0.48 35.82
CA MET A 1 6.76 -1.08 35.17
C MET A 1 7.15 -2.48 34.74
N ASN A 2 6.43 -3.52 35.18
CA ASN A 2 6.72 -4.92 34.86
C ASN A 2 6.77 -5.14 33.34
N ARG A 3 7.67 -6.01 32.88
CA ARG A 3 7.81 -6.31 31.46
C ARG A 3 6.58 -7.05 30.90
N ASP A 4 6.05 -6.60 29.76
CA ASP A 4 4.94 -7.26 29.04
C ASP A 4 5.46 -8.13 27.89
N PRO A 5 5.73 -9.43 28.11
CA PRO A 5 6.20 -10.34 27.07
C PRO A 5 5.14 -10.68 26.02
N PHE A 6 3.86 -10.42 26.31
CA PHE A 6 2.74 -10.85 25.48
C PHE A 6 2.73 -10.11 24.13
N ASN A 7 3.00 -8.80 24.15
CA ASN A 7 3.04 -7.99 22.93
C ASN A 7 4.13 -8.48 21.97
N ARG A 8 5.30 -8.88 22.47
CA ARG A 8 6.39 -9.43 21.65
C ARG A 8 5.93 -10.69 20.91
N ILE A 9 5.31 -11.63 21.63
CA ILE A 9 4.87 -12.92 21.09
C ILE A 9 3.77 -12.71 20.05
N ILE A 10 2.74 -11.93 20.38
CA ILE A 10 1.61 -11.67 19.50
C ILE A 10 2.04 -10.92 18.23
N ILE A 11 2.79 -9.82 18.37
CA ILE A 11 3.27 -9.05 17.22
C ILE A 11 4.15 -9.94 16.35
N GLY A 12 5.05 -10.73 16.95
CA GLY A 12 5.90 -11.69 16.23
C GLY A 12 5.09 -12.71 15.42
N ILE A 13 4.02 -13.28 15.99
CA ILE A 13 3.13 -14.23 15.29
C ILE A 13 2.41 -13.55 14.13
N LEU A 14 1.89 -12.34 14.32
CA LEU A 14 1.18 -11.63 13.26
C LEU A 14 2.10 -11.18 12.12
N LEU A 15 3.32 -10.73 12.44
CA LEU A 15 4.35 -10.41 11.44
C LEU A 15 4.83 -11.67 10.70
N PHE A 16 4.85 -12.82 11.36
CA PHE A 16 5.07 -14.12 10.72
C PHE A 16 3.97 -14.41 9.70
N ILE A 17 2.69 -14.26 10.06
CA ILE A 17 1.58 -14.46 9.11
C ILE A 17 1.64 -13.45 7.95
N ASP A 18 1.90 -12.16 8.22
CA ASP A 18 2.08 -11.12 7.19
C ASP A 18 3.20 -11.49 6.20
N THR A 19 4.31 -12.04 6.70
CA THR A 19 5.44 -12.45 5.85
C THR A 19 5.04 -13.53 4.84
N PHE A 20 4.24 -14.51 5.26
CA PHE A 20 3.78 -15.60 4.39
C PHE A 20 2.81 -15.11 3.31
N HIS A 21 1.84 -14.27 3.68
CA HIS A 21 0.73 -13.89 2.80
C HIS A 21 0.99 -12.59 2.03
N GLU A 22 1.35 -11.51 2.71
CA GLU A 22 1.42 -10.17 2.11
C GLU A 22 2.80 -9.80 1.61
N ARG A 23 3.86 -10.13 2.36
CA ARG A 23 5.22 -9.88 1.90
C ARG A 23 5.63 -10.79 0.75
N GLY A 24 4.82 -11.80 0.45
CA GLY A 24 4.92 -12.56 -0.79
C GLY A 24 5.84 -13.77 -0.71
N LEU A 25 6.21 -14.25 0.47
CA LEU A 25 7.00 -15.49 0.62
C LEU A 25 6.31 -16.68 -0.07
N SER A 26 4.99 -16.78 0.01
CA SER A 26 4.23 -17.85 -0.64
C SER A 26 4.21 -17.80 -2.17
N ARG A 27 4.54 -16.65 -2.76
CA ARG A 27 4.57 -16.41 -4.20
C ARG A 27 5.93 -15.90 -4.66
N ALA A 28 6.98 -16.17 -3.88
CA ALA A 28 8.30 -15.62 -4.14
C ALA A 28 8.87 -16.13 -5.47
N ASP A 29 8.53 -17.36 -5.86
CA ASP A 29 8.79 -17.94 -7.18
C ASP A 29 8.16 -17.16 -8.33
N ILE A 30 6.94 -16.66 -8.17
CA ILE A 30 6.26 -15.89 -9.21
C ILE A 30 6.79 -14.46 -9.25
N ILE A 31 7.09 -13.86 -8.10
CA ILE A 31 7.50 -12.45 -8.02
C ILE A 31 8.97 -12.28 -8.42
N TRP A 32 9.81 -13.23 -8.04
CA TRP A 32 11.27 -13.17 -8.17
C TRP A 32 11.83 -14.23 -9.13
N SER A 33 11.02 -14.82 -10.02
CA SER A 33 11.57 -15.66 -11.09
C SER A 33 12.50 -14.85 -11.99
N GLU A 34 13.48 -15.53 -12.57
CA GLU A 34 14.41 -14.92 -13.54
C GLU A 34 13.67 -14.29 -14.73
N THR A 35 12.61 -14.95 -15.20
CA THR A 35 11.76 -14.44 -16.28
C THR A 35 11.09 -13.13 -15.89
N MET A 36 10.54 -13.04 -14.68
CA MET A 36 9.84 -11.84 -14.21
C MET A 36 10.80 -10.70 -13.89
N ILE A 37 11.98 -10.99 -13.32
CA ILE A 37 13.03 -9.99 -13.10
C ILE A 37 13.46 -9.37 -14.43
N LYS A 38 13.66 -10.19 -15.47
CA LYS A 38 14.09 -9.72 -16.79
C LYS A 38 12.97 -9.03 -17.58
N GLN A 39 11.72 -9.52 -17.50
CA GLN A 39 10.61 -8.98 -18.29
C GLN A 39 9.95 -7.76 -17.65
N ARG A 40 9.72 -7.75 -16.33
CA ARG A 40 8.93 -6.70 -15.66
C ARG A 40 9.75 -5.56 -15.09
N CYS A 41 9.21 -4.35 -15.16
CA CYS A 41 9.76 -3.18 -14.51
C CYS A 41 9.37 -3.16 -13.03
N ARG A 42 10.31 -2.72 -12.20
CA ARG A 42 10.14 -2.57 -10.76
C ARG A 42 10.43 -1.13 -10.35
N PHE A 43 9.93 -0.77 -9.18
CA PHE A 43 9.93 0.61 -8.71
C PHE A 43 10.68 0.73 -7.38
N PRO A 44 12.01 0.54 -7.36
CA PRO A 44 12.78 0.62 -6.13
C PRO A 44 12.70 2.04 -5.55
N LEU A 45 12.80 2.14 -4.22
CA LEU A 45 12.86 3.44 -3.55
C LEU A 45 14.13 4.20 -3.92
N PHE A 46 15.26 3.50 -3.88
CA PHE A 46 16.56 4.01 -4.27
C PHE A 46 17.09 3.15 -5.40
N GLU A 47 17.27 3.74 -6.59
CA GLU A 47 17.79 3.01 -7.76
C GLU A 47 19.16 2.36 -7.48
N SER A 48 19.98 2.97 -6.63
CA SER A 48 21.30 2.44 -6.24
C SER A 48 21.26 1.19 -5.34
N LEU A 49 20.15 0.94 -4.64
CA LEU A 49 19.97 -0.26 -3.81
C LEU A 49 19.10 -1.32 -4.51
N SER A 50 18.75 -1.10 -5.78
CA SER A 50 17.91 -2.02 -6.53
C SER A 50 18.69 -3.29 -6.88
N PHE A 51 18.00 -4.43 -6.85
CA PHE A 51 18.57 -5.69 -7.29
C PHE A 51 18.88 -5.64 -8.78
N ASP A 52 20.10 -6.07 -9.14
CA ASP A 52 20.49 -6.20 -10.53
C ASP A 52 19.61 -7.23 -11.26
N SER A 53 19.51 -7.05 -12.57
CA SER A 53 18.92 -7.96 -13.55
C SER A 53 19.40 -9.41 -13.45
N ASN A 54 20.61 -9.63 -12.92
CA ASN A 54 21.25 -10.94 -12.79
C ASN A 54 21.10 -11.59 -11.41
N VAL A 55 20.32 -10.99 -10.49
CA VAL A 55 20.13 -11.56 -9.16
C VAL A 55 19.45 -12.93 -9.24
N GLN A 56 20.08 -13.92 -8.62
CA GLN A 56 19.55 -15.28 -8.57
C GLN A 56 18.32 -15.35 -7.63
N PRO A 57 17.24 -16.05 -7.99
CA PRO A 57 16.07 -16.21 -7.12
C PRO A 57 16.40 -16.86 -5.77
N SER A 58 17.39 -17.76 -5.73
CA SER A 58 17.89 -18.42 -4.52
C SER A 58 18.39 -17.43 -3.45
N PHE A 59 19.04 -16.35 -3.87
CA PHE A 59 19.48 -15.27 -2.96
C PHE A 59 18.28 -14.58 -2.30
N ILE A 60 17.21 -14.33 -3.06
CA ILE A 60 15.98 -13.73 -2.50
C ILE A 60 15.32 -14.70 -1.51
N TYR A 61 15.27 -15.99 -1.82
CA TYR A 61 14.76 -16.99 -0.89
C TYR A 61 15.60 -17.07 0.39
N ALA A 62 16.92 -16.89 0.31
CA ALA A 62 17.79 -16.78 1.47
C ALA A 62 17.46 -15.55 2.35
N ILE A 63 17.16 -14.39 1.75
CA ILE A 63 16.67 -13.20 2.47
C ILE A 63 15.38 -13.53 3.24
N TYR A 64 14.40 -14.16 2.58
CA TYR A 64 13.16 -14.59 3.25
C TYR A 64 13.42 -15.60 4.37
N THR A 65 14.34 -16.55 4.18
CA THR A 65 14.71 -17.52 5.21
C THR A 65 15.30 -16.84 6.45
N ILE A 66 16.22 -15.89 6.26
CA ILE A 66 16.79 -15.10 7.37
C ILE A 66 15.68 -14.30 8.08
N MET A 67 14.75 -13.73 7.33
CA MET A 67 13.62 -12.98 7.87
C MET A 67 12.72 -13.86 8.76
N ILE A 68 12.41 -15.09 8.32
CA ILE A 68 11.61 -16.07 9.08
C ILE A 68 12.35 -16.56 10.32
N ILE A 69 13.65 -16.88 10.21
CA ILE A 69 14.47 -17.28 11.36
C ILE A 69 14.52 -16.15 12.39
N GLY A 70 14.66 -14.90 11.94
CA GLY A 70 14.56 -13.71 12.78
C GLY A 70 13.23 -13.63 13.52
N LEU A 71 12.09 -13.83 12.84
CA LEU A 71 10.76 -13.81 13.46
C LEU A 71 10.57 -14.93 14.49
N ILE A 72 11.01 -16.15 14.20
CA ILE A 72 10.96 -17.26 15.16
C ILE A 72 11.78 -16.91 16.41
N GLY A 73 12.98 -16.33 16.22
CA GLY A 73 13.80 -15.83 17.32
C GLY A 73 13.14 -14.72 18.15
N ILE A 74 12.40 -13.79 17.51
CA ILE A 74 11.62 -12.74 18.21
C ILE A 74 10.51 -13.37 19.06
N ILE A 75 9.75 -14.32 18.51
CA ILE A 75 8.65 -14.98 19.22
C ILE A 75 9.18 -15.71 20.45
N LEU A 76 10.21 -16.53 20.27
CA LEU A 76 10.84 -17.30 21.35
C LEU A 76 11.67 -16.44 22.31
N GLY A 77 12.05 -15.23 21.89
CA GLY A 77 13.02 -14.40 22.59
C GLY A 77 14.40 -15.06 22.68
N TYR A 78 14.86 -15.67 21.59
CA TYR A 78 16.20 -16.24 21.46
C TYR A 78 17.12 -15.27 20.73
N HIS A 79 18.27 -14.95 21.32
CA HIS A 79 19.18 -13.90 20.89
C HIS A 79 18.42 -12.67 20.36
N TYR A 80 17.48 -12.17 21.16
CA TYR A 80 16.40 -11.31 20.71
C TYR A 80 16.86 -10.11 19.87
N ARG A 81 17.95 -9.45 20.28
CA ARG A 81 18.50 -8.30 19.55
C ARG A 81 19.02 -8.67 18.17
N LEU A 82 19.73 -9.80 18.05
CA LEU A 82 20.21 -10.31 16.77
C LEU A 82 19.03 -10.73 15.89
N SER A 83 18.06 -11.46 16.44
CA SER A 83 16.88 -11.89 15.69
C SER A 83 16.05 -10.72 15.18
N THR A 84 15.88 -9.68 16.00
CA THR A 84 15.15 -8.47 15.60
C THR A 84 15.94 -7.67 14.56
N PHE A 85 17.27 -7.62 14.67
CA PHE A 85 18.13 -6.97 13.68
C PHE A 85 18.05 -7.65 12.31
N LEU A 86 18.18 -8.99 12.29
CA LEU A 86 18.07 -9.79 11.07
C LEU A 86 16.71 -9.62 10.40
N TYR A 87 15.62 -9.67 11.19
CA TYR A 87 14.28 -9.40 10.67
C TYR A 87 14.15 -7.99 10.12
N THR A 88 14.58 -6.97 10.87
CA THR A 88 14.46 -5.56 10.47
C THR A 88 15.19 -5.28 9.16
N ILE A 89 16.45 -5.71 9.03
CA ILE A 89 17.23 -5.48 7.82
C ILE A 89 16.61 -6.18 6.61
N THR A 90 16.29 -7.47 6.73
CA THR A 90 15.72 -8.23 5.61
C THR A 90 14.36 -7.69 5.20
N TYR A 91 13.53 -7.27 6.16
CA TYR A 91 12.25 -6.62 5.90
C TYR A 91 12.43 -5.32 5.10
N TRP A 92 13.32 -4.42 5.54
CA TRP A 92 13.56 -3.15 4.86
C TRP A 92 14.20 -3.32 3.50
N ILE A 93 15.12 -4.28 3.33
CA ILE A 93 15.70 -4.61 2.02
C ILE A 93 14.58 -5.00 1.04
N LEU A 94 13.71 -5.95 1.40
CA LEU A 94 12.62 -6.40 0.53
C LEU A 94 11.60 -5.29 0.27
N LEU A 95 11.28 -4.49 1.29
CA LEU A 95 10.40 -3.34 1.14
C LEU A 95 10.99 -2.37 0.11
N MET A 96 12.25 -1.95 0.24
CA MET A 96 12.91 -0.98 -0.65
C MET A 96 12.94 -1.33 -2.14
N GLN A 97 12.74 -2.60 -2.53
CA GLN A 97 12.85 -3.04 -3.92
C GLN A 97 11.66 -2.68 -4.82
N ASP A 98 10.45 -2.54 -4.27
CA ASP A 98 9.26 -2.30 -5.10
C ASP A 98 8.15 -1.53 -4.37
N ARG A 99 8.11 -0.21 -4.60
CA ARG A 99 7.13 0.72 -4.04
C ARG A 99 5.72 0.50 -4.55
N SER A 100 5.58 -0.10 -5.72
CA SER A 100 4.27 -0.35 -6.31
C SER A 100 3.44 -1.33 -5.46
N ARG A 101 4.07 -2.12 -4.59
CA ARG A 101 3.42 -3.05 -3.65
C ARG A 101 3.25 -2.50 -2.23
N TRP A 102 3.75 -1.30 -1.95
CA TRP A 102 3.72 -0.73 -0.60
C TRP A 102 2.33 -0.33 -0.17
N ASN A 103 2.11 -0.33 1.13
CA ASN A 103 0.98 0.35 1.73
C ASN A 103 1.45 0.99 3.04
N ASN A 104 0.68 1.95 3.57
CA ASN A 104 1.03 2.65 4.81
C ASN A 104 1.30 1.69 5.97
N HIS A 105 0.57 0.57 6.07
CA HIS A 105 0.81 -0.42 7.10
C HIS A 105 2.11 -1.21 6.93
N SER A 106 2.60 -1.38 5.69
CA SER A 106 3.91 -1.99 5.44
C SER A 106 5.03 -1.10 5.99
N TYR A 107 4.89 0.22 5.81
CA TYR A 107 5.80 1.18 6.43
C TYR A 107 5.71 1.14 7.97
N LEU A 108 4.50 1.09 8.53
CA LEU A 108 4.29 0.94 9.98
C LEU A 108 4.98 -0.31 10.54
N PHE A 109 4.86 -1.47 9.90
CA PHE A 109 5.48 -2.69 10.40
C PHE A 109 7.01 -2.60 10.35
N GLY A 110 7.58 -1.97 9.33
CA GLY A 110 9.01 -1.65 9.27
C GLY A 110 9.47 -0.74 10.42
N LEU A 111 8.66 0.25 10.80
CA LEU A 111 8.91 1.11 11.95
C LEU A 111 8.81 0.34 13.28
N LEU A 112 7.78 -0.49 13.44
CA LEU A 112 7.62 -1.35 14.62
C LEU A 112 8.79 -2.33 14.76
N ALA A 113 9.32 -2.86 13.66
CA ALA A 113 10.51 -3.71 13.67
C ALA A 113 11.74 -2.97 14.22
N ILE A 114 11.98 -1.73 13.76
CA ILE A 114 13.05 -0.85 14.29
C ILE A 114 12.83 -0.56 15.77
N GLN A 115 11.60 -0.30 16.21
CA GLN A 115 11.31 -0.05 17.62
C GLN A 115 11.52 -1.30 18.48
N LEU A 116 11.12 -2.48 18.00
CA LEU A 116 11.37 -3.76 18.68
C LEU A 116 12.87 -4.01 18.86
N LEU A 117 13.70 -3.66 17.87
CA LEU A 117 15.16 -3.82 17.97
C LEU A 117 15.75 -3.08 19.19
N MET A 118 15.12 -1.97 19.58
CA MET A 118 15.57 -1.12 20.68
C MET A 118 14.90 -1.47 22.02
N ASN A 119 13.81 -2.24 22.01
CA ASN A 119 13.08 -2.60 23.22
C ASN A 119 13.74 -3.79 23.94
N ASP A 120 13.69 -3.79 25.26
CA ASP A 120 14.25 -4.89 26.07
C ASP A 120 13.14 -5.91 26.39
N SER A 121 12.48 -6.44 25.35
CA SER A 121 11.37 -7.40 25.47
C SER A 121 11.82 -8.86 25.69
N ASN A 122 13.10 -9.10 25.89
CA ASN A 122 13.72 -10.44 25.98
C ASN A 122 13.99 -10.92 27.41
N HIS A 123 13.54 -10.20 28.43
CA HIS A 123 13.83 -10.55 29.83
C HIS A 123 12.69 -11.33 30.53
N LYS A 124 11.48 -11.38 29.95
CA LYS A 124 10.37 -12.21 30.46
C LYS A 124 9.85 -13.13 29.34
N TRP A 125 9.46 -14.34 29.73
CA TRP A 125 8.95 -15.42 28.85
C TRP A 125 9.79 -15.57 27.57
N SER A 126 11.10 -15.65 27.71
CA SER A 126 12.06 -15.76 26.61
C SER A 126 13.07 -16.87 26.88
N LEU A 127 13.59 -17.45 25.81
CA LEU A 127 14.70 -18.40 25.91
C LEU A 127 15.99 -17.74 26.42
N ASP A 128 16.23 -16.46 26.07
CA ASP A 128 17.36 -15.68 26.59
C ASP A 128 17.34 -15.59 28.12
N SER A 129 16.17 -15.33 28.72
CA SER A 129 16.01 -15.30 30.18
C SER A 129 16.21 -16.69 30.76
N PHE A 130 15.63 -17.73 30.13
CA PHE A 130 15.78 -19.10 30.60
C PHE A 130 17.25 -19.56 30.67
N TRP A 131 18.06 -19.23 29.66
CA TRP A 131 19.48 -19.59 29.62
C TRP A 131 20.36 -18.70 30.50
N ASN A 132 20.02 -17.42 30.67
CA ASN A 132 20.79 -16.50 31.52
C ASN A 132 20.42 -16.56 33.01
N ASN A 133 19.47 -17.41 33.44
CA ASN A 133 19.01 -17.60 34.82
C ASN A 133 20.08 -18.05 35.85
N ARG A 134 21.38 -18.01 35.52
CA ARG A 134 22.48 -18.23 36.48
C ARG A 134 23.03 -16.96 37.13
N LYS A 135 22.61 -15.75 36.74
CA LYS A 135 23.04 -14.50 37.39
C LYS A 135 21.91 -13.48 37.54
N ASN A 136 21.55 -13.23 38.81
CA ASN A 136 20.86 -12.05 39.39
C ASN A 136 19.32 -12.08 39.28
N ASP A 137 18.61 -12.26 40.40
CA ASP A 137 18.28 -11.31 41.49
C ASP A 137 17.17 -10.33 41.11
N ASP A 138 16.18 -10.24 41.99
CA ASP A 138 14.86 -9.59 41.88
C ASP A 138 14.88 -8.05 41.65
N ASP A 139 16.03 -7.44 41.32
CA ASP A 139 16.21 -5.98 41.26
C ASP A 139 15.96 -5.33 39.87
N ASP A 140 15.82 -6.11 38.79
CA ASP A 140 15.78 -5.59 37.40
C ASP A 140 14.40 -5.70 36.70
N ASP A 141 13.29 -5.55 37.44
CA ASP A 141 11.93 -5.65 36.87
C ASP A 141 11.37 -4.31 36.30
N TYR A 142 12.23 -3.31 36.15
CA TYR A 142 11.86 -1.97 35.67
C TYR A 142 12.22 -1.77 34.19
N ILE A 143 11.20 -1.58 33.34
CA ILE A 143 11.40 -1.02 31.98
C ILE A 143 11.43 0.50 32.04
N GLU A 144 12.34 1.08 31.27
CA GLU A 144 12.38 2.52 31.02
C GLU A 144 11.15 2.95 30.21
N HIS A 145 10.39 3.93 30.72
CA HIS A 145 9.09 4.34 30.18
C HIS A 145 9.11 4.76 28.70
N TRP A 146 10.27 5.17 28.16
CA TRP A 146 10.41 5.60 26.76
C TRP A 146 10.07 4.48 25.76
N GLN A 147 10.29 3.20 26.11
CA GLN A 147 10.01 2.05 25.23
C GLN A 147 8.51 1.94 24.93
N TYR A 148 7.68 1.97 25.98
CA TYR A 148 6.23 1.99 25.84
C TYR A 148 5.73 3.30 25.24
N PHE A 149 6.36 4.42 25.58
CA PHE A 149 6.02 5.71 25.02
C PHE A 149 6.18 5.71 23.49
N LEU A 150 7.31 5.25 22.94
CA LEU A 150 7.55 5.21 21.50
C LEU A 150 6.52 4.36 20.75
N LEU A 151 6.21 3.16 21.25
CA LEU A 151 5.21 2.29 20.63
C LEU A 151 3.80 2.92 20.67
N ARG A 152 3.40 3.48 21.81
CA ARG A 152 2.11 4.18 21.94
C ARG A 152 2.04 5.43 21.07
N PHE A 153 3.14 6.19 21.01
CA PHE A 153 3.30 7.37 20.18
C PHE A 153 3.16 7.02 18.69
N GLN A 154 3.77 5.93 18.24
CA GLN A 154 3.66 5.50 16.85
C GLN A 154 2.22 5.16 16.46
N ILE A 155 1.53 4.39 17.30
CA ILE A 155 0.12 4.04 17.06
C ILE A 155 -0.77 5.27 17.12
N PHE A 156 -0.52 6.18 18.06
CA PHE A 156 -1.22 7.46 18.16
C PHE A 156 -1.07 8.30 16.89
N ILE A 157 0.16 8.48 16.39
CA ILE A 157 0.46 9.26 15.19
C ILE A 157 -0.26 8.71 13.97
N VAL A 158 -0.27 7.39 13.80
CA VAL A 158 -0.94 6.75 12.65
C VAL A 158 -2.43 7.11 12.61
N TYR A 159 -3.14 6.99 13.73
CA TYR A 159 -4.56 7.38 13.80
C TYR A 159 -4.73 8.89 13.63
N PHE A 160 -3.96 9.69 14.37
CA PHE A 160 -4.10 11.14 14.37
C PHE A 160 -3.87 11.74 12.98
N TYR A 161 -2.81 11.33 12.28
CA TYR A 161 -2.56 11.81 10.91
C TYR A 161 -3.59 11.27 9.92
N ALA A 162 -4.12 10.06 10.10
CA ALA A 162 -5.24 9.60 9.27
C ALA A 162 -6.45 10.53 9.40
N GLY A 163 -6.76 10.97 10.62
CA GLY A 163 -7.82 11.95 10.88
C GLY A 163 -7.51 13.31 10.27
N LEU A 164 -6.29 13.83 10.45
CA LEU A 164 -5.86 15.10 9.85
C LEU A 164 -5.92 15.07 8.31
N LYS A 165 -5.56 13.96 7.68
CA LYS A 165 -5.62 13.83 6.21
C LYS A 165 -7.05 13.71 5.68
N LYS A 166 -7.97 13.18 6.50
CA LYS A 166 -9.41 13.20 6.27
C LYS A 166 -10.06 14.57 6.52
N PHE A 167 -9.34 15.53 7.11
CA PHE A 167 -9.77 16.92 7.18
C PHE A 167 -9.52 17.66 5.86
N ASN A 168 -10.04 17.11 4.76
CA ASN A 168 -10.00 17.73 3.45
C ASN A 168 -11.41 17.83 2.86
N PRO A 169 -11.63 18.74 1.89
CA PRO A 169 -12.97 18.94 1.32
C PRO A 169 -13.55 17.69 0.66
N ASP A 170 -12.71 16.85 0.04
CA ASP A 170 -13.15 15.64 -0.65
C ASP A 170 -13.75 14.61 0.32
N TRP A 171 -13.08 14.38 1.44
CA TRP A 171 -13.54 13.45 2.47
C TRP A 171 -14.75 13.99 3.23
N LEU A 172 -14.68 15.25 3.69
CA LEU A 172 -15.78 15.87 4.46
C LEU A 172 -17.07 16.05 3.65
N SER A 173 -16.96 16.06 2.32
CA SER A 173 -18.10 16.13 1.41
C SER A 173 -18.56 14.75 0.90
N GLY A 174 -17.90 13.66 1.29
CA GLY A 174 -18.32 12.29 0.96
C GLY A 174 -17.85 11.74 -0.40
N TYR A 175 -16.88 12.39 -1.05
CA TYR A 175 -16.43 12.00 -2.41
C TYR A 175 -15.28 10.99 -2.43
N SER A 176 -14.56 10.82 -1.32
CA SER A 176 -13.40 9.91 -1.28
C SER A 176 -13.82 8.46 -1.41
N MET A 177 -14.95 8.06 -0.84
CA MET A 177 -15.38 6.67 -0.74
C MET A 177 -16.88 6.51 -0.98
N ILE A 178 -17.27 6.31 -2.25
CA ILE A 178 -18.68 6.26 -2.67
C ILE A 178 -19.12 4.79 -2.84
N ASN A 179 -20.40 4.49 -2.62
CA ASN A 179 -21.04 3.17 -2.80
C ASN A 179 -20.53 2.09 -1.85
N ILE A 180 -19.90 2.45 -0.74
CA ILE A 180 -19.44 1.48 0.27
C ILE A 180 -20.63 0.84 0.99
N SER A 181 -21.73 1.58 1.15
CA SER A 181 -22.99 1.11 1.76
C SER A 181 -23.57 -0.14 1.09
N GLN A 182 -23.25 -0.38 -0.18
CA GLN A 182 -23.73 -1.54 -0.95
C GLN A 182 -23.10 -2.88 -0.48
N ASN A 183 -22.05 -2.82 0.35
CA ASN A 183 -21.43 -4.00 0.93
C ASN A 183 -22.38 -4.79 1.84
N TRP A 184 -22.22 -6.11 1.87
CA TRP A 184 -23.09 -7.03 2.59
C TRP A 184 -23.23 -6.72 4.10
N ILE A 185 -22.20 -6.14 4.71
CA ILE A 185 -22.16 -5.77 6.14
C ILE A 185 -23.28 -4.78 6.49
N PHE A 186 -23.64 -3.90 5.55
CA PHE A 186 -24.64 -2.87 5.75
C PHE A 186 -26.05 -3.30 5.34
N ARG A 187 -26.26 -4.54 4.87
CA ARG A 187 -27.60 -5.05 4.52
C ARG A 187 -28.58 -5.02 5.69
N SER A 188 -28.10 -5.20 6.92
CA SER A 188 -28.95 -5.07 8.12
C SER A 188 -29.39 -3.62 8.37
N ALA A 189 -28.54 -2.64 8.08
CA ALA A 189 -28.90 -1.22 8.12
C ALA A 189 -29.91 -0.87 7.01
N MET A 190 -29.76 -1.49 5.83
CA MET A 190 -30.73 -1.38 4.74
C MET A 190 -32.10 -1.98 5.11
N LEU A 191 -32.11 -3.11 5.85
CA LEU A 191 -33.34 -3.70 6.40
C LEU A 191 -34.06 -2.76 7.38
N LEU A 192 -33.30 -1.93 8.09
CA LEU A 192 -33.80 -0.85 8.96
C LEU A 192 -34.22 0.41 8.19
N SER A 193 -34.29 0.34 6.85
CA SER A 193 -34.66 1.45 5.95
C SER A 193 -33.74 2.67 6.05
N ILE A 194 -32.47 2.48 6.43
CA ILE A 194 -31.47 3.55 6.39
C ILE A 194 -31.04 3.75 4.93
N PRO A 195 -31.14 4.97 4.37
CA PRO A 195 -30.73 5.22 2.99
C PRO A 195 -29.21 5.10 2.80
N ASP A 196 -28.78 4.59 1.65
CA ASP A 196 -27.37 4.37 1.30
C ASP A 196 -26.48 5.60 1.51
N TYR A 197 -26.94 6.77 1.06
CA TYR A 197 -26.20 8.02 1.20
C TYR A 197 -25.95 8.42 2.66
N TRP A 198 -26.82 8.01 3.61
CA TRP A 198 -26.58 8.26 5.03
C TRP A 198 -25.42 7.44 5.56
N ILE A 199 -25.34 6.17 5.14
CA ILE A 199 -24.26 5.26 5.55
C ILE A 199 -22.94 5.77 4.97
N ASP A 200 -22.90 6.05 3.67
CA ASP A 200 -21.70 6.55 3.01
C ASP A 200 -21.23 7.88 3.61
N TYR A 201 -22.13 8.85 3.81
CA TYR A 201 -21.73 10.15 4.33
C TYR A 201 -21.47 10.14 5.84
N TYR A 202 -22.46 9.78 6.65
CA TYR A 202 -22.36 9.94 8.11
C TYR A 202 -21.51 8.85 8.76
N LEU A 203 -21.65 7.59 8.35
CA LEU A 203 -20.92 6.49 8.99
C LEU A 203 -19.50 6.38 8.46
N ILE A 204 -19.31 6.33 7.13
CA ILE A 204 -17.98 6.13 6.55
C ILE A 204 -17.15 7.41 6.65
N HIS A 205 -17.67 8.55 6.18
CA HIS A 205 -16.85 9.77 6.14
C HIS A 205 -16.84 10.51 7.46
N LEU A 206 -17.98 10.88 8.04
CA LEU A 206 -18.02 11.72 9.24
C LEU A 206 -17.55 10.96 10.50
N ILE A 207 -18.17 9.82 10.82
CA ILE A 207 -17.77 9.01 11.98
C ILE A 207 -16.35 8.47 11.79
N GLY A 208 -15.98 8.02 10.58
CA GLY A 208 -14.61 7.59 10.29
C GLY A 208 -13.57 8.70 10.52
N PHE A 209 -13.86 9.94 10.10
CA PHE A 209 -13.00 11.10 10.36
C PHE A 209 -12.85 11.40 11.86
N ILE A 210 -13.98 11.50 12.58
CA ILE A 210 -13.99 11.79 14.02
C ILE A 210 -13.25 10.68 14.78
N PHE A 211 -13.49 9.43 14.42
CA PHE A 211 -12.83 8.27 15.02
C PHE A 211 -11.31 8.40 14.87
N ASP A 212 -10.79 8.54 13.65
CA ASP A 212 -9.34 8.60 13.43
C ASP A 212 -8.69 9.78 14.16
N LEU A 213 -9.34 10.95 14.17
CA LEU A 213 -8.81 12.14 14.82
C LEU A 213 -8.73 12.00 16.35
N PHE A 214 -9.71 11.32 16.98
CA PHE A 214 -9.84 11.32 18.44
C PHE A 214 -9.46 10.00 19.13
N VAL A 215 -9.48 8.86 18.43
CA VAL A 215 -9.29 7.55 19.07
C VAL A 215 -7.93 7.41 19.76
N GLY A 216 -6.88 8.01 19.19
CA GLY A 216 -5.56 8.04 19.81
C GLY A 216 -5.57 8.71 21.20
N PHE A 217 -6.29 9.82 21.35
CA PHE A 217 -6.45 10.49 22.64
C PHE A 217 -7.25 9.64 23.62
N LEU A 218 -8.31 8.98 23.14
CA LEU A 218 -9.13 8.09 23.97
C LEU A 218 -8.35 6.86 24.49
N LEU A 219 -7.41 6.33 23.68
CA LEU A 219 -6.53 5.22 24.07
C LEU A 219 -5.53 5.62 25.16
N ILE A 220 -4.96 6.83 25.05
CA ILE A 220 -3.98 7.36 26.01
C ILE A 220 -4.68 7.67 27.35
N TYR A 221 -5.82 8.36 27.33
CA TYR A 221 -6.54 8.75 28.54
C TYR A 221 -7.22 7.55 29.23
N GLN A 222 -6.74 7.22 30.44
CA GLN A 222 -7.11 5.98 31.12
C GLN A 222 -8.63 5.80 31.34
N PRO A 223 -9.42 6.81 31.77
CA PRO A 223 -10.86 6.65 31.98
C PRO A 223 -11.66 6.35 30.71
N THR A 224 -11.21 6.81 29.54
CA THR A 224 -11.90 6.59 28.25
C THR A 224 -11.42 5.38 27.48
N ARG A 225 -10.35 4.71 27.95
CA ARG A 225 -9.69 3.63 27.21
C ARG A 225 -10.60 2.45 26.89
N TRP A 226 -11.52 2.10 27.80
CA TRP A 226 -12.48 1.02 27.56
C TRP A 226 -13.40 1.32 26.36
N LEU A 227 -13.82 2.58 26.22
CA LEU A 227 -14.61 3.03 25.07
C LEU A 227 -13.78 2.98 23.79
N ALA A 228 -12.53 3.45 23.86
CA ALA A 228 -11.59 3.35 22.74
C ALA A 228 -11.41 1.90 22.29
N PHE A 229 -11.38 0.93 23.22
CA PHE A 229 -11.24 -0.47 22.87
C PHE A 229 -12.43 -1.02 22.10
N ILE A 230 -13.66 -0.66 22.50
CA ILE A 230 -14.87 -1.05 21.78
C ILE A 230 -14.86 -0.42 20.39
N LEU A 231 -14.62 0.89 20.29
CA LEU A 231 -14.62 1.63 19.03
C LEU A 231 -13.53 1.13 18.07
N CYS A 232 -12.29 0.97 18.55
CA CYS A 232 -11.19 0.39 17.76
C CYS A 232 -11.54 -1.02 17.29
N SER A 233 -12.18 -1.83 18.14
CA SER A 233 -12.52 -3.20 17.75
C SER A 233 -13.52 -3.22 16.62
N ILE A 234 -14.60 -2.45 16.74
CA ILE A 234 -15.62 -2.32 15.70
C ILE A 234 -15.00 -1.77 14.41
N PHE A 235 -14.23 -0.68 14.49
CA PHE A 235 -13.60 -0.06 13.33
C PHE A 235 -12.66 -1.00 12.58
N ASN A 236 -11.76 -1.69 13.29
CA ASN A 236 -10.83 -2.62 12.66
C ASN A 236 -11.55 -3.86 12.09
N LEU A 237 -12.58 -4.37 12.78
CA LEU A 237 -13.36 -5.49 12.25
C LEU A 237 -14.14 -5.08 10.99
N ILE A 238 -14.79 -3.92 10.97
CA ILE A 238 -15.46 -3.39 9.77
C ILE A 238 -14.44 -3.23 8.63
N ASN A 239 -13.28 -2.62 8.87
CA ASN A 239 -12.25 -2.43 7.85
C ASN A 239 -11.70 -3.75 7.32
N SER A 240 -11.59 -4.79 8.16
CA SER A 240 -11.15 -6.14 7.74
C SER A 240 -12.07 -6.78 6.71
N GLN A 241 -13.34 -6.37 6.68
CA GLN A 241 -14.36 -6.91 5.81
C GLN A 241 -14.63 -6.00 4.59
N LEU A 242 -14.58 -4.67 4.78
CA LEU A 242 -14.79 -3.69 3.71
C LEU A 242 -13.58 -3.57 2.78
N PHE A 243 -12.38 -3.61 3.34
CA PHE A 243 -11.17 -3.29 2.60
C PHE A 243 -10.16 -4.43 2.65
N GLN A 244 -9.51 -4.71 1.53
CA GLN A 244 -8.42 -5.68 1.46
C GLN A 244 -7.08 -5.09 1.96
N ILE A 245 -7.06 -4.58 3.21
CA ILE A 245 -5.88 -3.93 3.84
C ILE A 245 -5.00 -4.96 4.57
N GLY A 246 -5.28 -6.25 4.39
CA GLY A 246 -4.41 -7.31 4.88
C GLY A 246 -4.40 -7.44 6.42
N MET A 247 -3.22 -7.61 7.00
CA MET A 247 -2.96 -7.90 8.42
C MET A 247 -3.08 -6.66 9.32
N PHE A 248 -3.23 -5.48 8.73
CA PHE A 248 -3.32 -4.22 9.48
C PHE A 248 -4.39 -4.25 10.57
N PRO A 249 -5.68 -4.57 10.32
CA PRO A 249 -6.70 -4.52 11.35
C PRO A 249 -6.41 -5.50 12.51
N TRP A 250 -5.87 -6.68 12.18
CA TRP A 250 -5.50 -7.70 13.17
C TRP A 250 -4.35 -7.25 14.06
N ILE A 251 -3.32 -6.63 13.48
CA ILE A 251 -2.19 -6.08 14.24
C ILE A 251 -2.64 -4.91 15.12
N MET A 252 -3.50 -4.02 14.61
CA MET A 252 -4.02 -2.92 15.41
C MET A 252 -4.83 -3.42 16.62
N LEU A 253 -5.69 -4.42 16.43
CA LEU A 253 -6.40 -5.09 17.53
C LEU A 253 -5.45 -5.69 18.56
N ALA A 254 -4.39 -6.35 18.09
CA ALA A 254 -3.47 -7.07 18.94
C ALA A 254 -2.49 -6.16 19.70
N ILE A 255 -2.24 -4.95 19.19
CA ILE A 255 -1.40 -3.94 19.83
C ILE A 255 -2.17 -3.11 20.87
N MET A 256 -3.51 -3.03 20.82
CA MET A 256 -4.33 -2.27 21.78
C MET A 256 -3.96 -2.49 23.27
N PRO A 257 -3.66 -3.71 23.75
CA PRO A 257 -3.27 -3.93 25.14
C PRO A 257 -2.00 -3.19 25.57
N ILE A 258 -1.17 -2.70 24.64
CA ILE A 258 0.00 -1.89 24.98
C ILE A 258 -0.34 -0.60 25.71
N PHE A 259 -1.57 -0.10 25.54
CA PHE A 259 -2.08 1.07 26.24
C PHE A 259 -2.50 0.75 27.69
N CYS A 260 -2.73 -0.53 28.03
CA CYS A 260 -3.01 -0.96 29.38
C CYS A 260 -1.79 -0.86 30.30
N ARG A 261 -2.04 -1.02 31.61
CA ARG A 261 -0.97 -1.21 32.57
C ARG A 261 -0.30 -2.57 32.31
N PRO A 262 1.03 -2.69 32.44
CA PRO A 262 1.75 -3.91 32.02
C PRO A 262 1.41 -5.19 32.82
N ASP A 263 0.71 -5.07 33.94
CA ASP A 263 0.18 -6.16 34.76
C ASP A 263 -1.10 -6.81 34.19
N TRP A 264 -1.68 -6.26 33.12
CA TRP A 264 -2.92 -6.75 32.52
C TRP A 264 -2.94 -8.26 32.15
N PRO A 265 -1.87 -8.87 31.58
CA PRO A 265 -1.94 -10.28 31.18
C PRO A 265 -1.99 -11.19 32.40
N MET A 266 -1.22 -10.85 33.45
CA MET A 266 -1.19 -11.61 34.70
C MET A 266 -2.52 -11.54 35.45
N ILE A 267 -3.19 -10.38 35.41
CA ILE A 267 -4.53 -10.23 35.99
C ILE A 267 -5.53 -11.15 35.28
N ILE A 268 -5.45 -11.29 33.95
CA ILE A 268 -6.33 -12.18 33.19
C ILE A 268 -6.01 -13.65 33.47
N ILE A 269 -4.74 -14.04 33.46
CA ILE A 269 -4.31 -15.42 33.76
C ILE A 269 -4.75 -15.85 35.17
N TRP A 270 -4.65 -14.94 36.13
CA TRP A 270 -5.12 -15.16 37.49
C TRP A 270 -6.65 -15.31 37.54
N LYS A 271 -7.40 -14.42 36.87
CA LYS A 271 -8.88 -14.50 36.76
C LYS A 271 -9.38 -15.76 36.03
N LEU A 272 -8.61 -16.27 35.05
CA LEU A 272 -8.94 -17.49 34.32
C LEU A 272 -8.54 -18.78 35.07
N GLY A 273 -8.09 -18.68 36.32
CA GLY A 273 -7.78 -19.84 37.17
C GLY A 273 -6.52 -20.63 36.77
N MET A 274 -5.76 -20.16 35.78
CA MET A 274 -4.52 -20.81 35.31
C MET A 274 -3.27 -20.41 36.12
N GLY A 275 -3.40 -19.43 37.02
CA GLY A 275 -2.29 -18.90 37.84
C GLY A 275 -1.72 -19.86 38.90
N ASN A 276 -2.45 -20.92 39.28
CA ASN A 276 -2.03 -21.81 40.37
C ASN A 276 -0.85 -22.75 40.04
N LYS A 277 -0.34 -22.77 38.80
CA LYS A 277 0.82 -23.60 38.43
C LYS A 277 2.13 -22.83 38.20
N PHE A 278 2.11 -21.48 38.18
CA PHE A 278 3.30 -20.69 37.81
C PHE A 278 3.80 -19.71 38.88
N CYS A 279 3.17 -19.62 40.06
CA CYS A 279 3.67 -18.85 41.19
C CYS A 279 3.33 -19.56 42.51
N ASN A 280 4.21 -20.43 43.00
CA ASN A 280 4.18 -20.85 44.40
C ASN A 280 4.94 -19.83 45.25
N LYS A 281 4.38 -18.62 45.37
CA LYS A 281 4.67 -17.64 46.42
C LYS A 281 3.37 -16.88 46.66
N ASN A 282 2.65 -17.31 47.69
CA ASN A 282 1.39 -16.72 48.14
C ASN A 282 1.58 -15.21 48.40
N PRO A 283 0.81 -14.32 47.74
CA PRO A 283 0.55 -13.01 48.29
C PRO A 283 -0.73 -13.09 49.13
N ILE A 284 -0.61 -12.67 50.40
CA ILE A 284 -1.71 -12.28 51.27
C ILE A 284 -2.45 -13.45 51.96
N THR A 285 -1.90 -13.87 53.09
CA THR A 285 -2.66 -14.18 54.31
C THR A 285 -1.72 -14.00 55.49
N ASP A 286 -1.57 -12.76 55.95
CA ASP A 286 -1.14 -12.49 57.33
C ASP A 286 -1.93 -11.26 57.82
N ASN A 287 -3.20 -11.53 58.14
CA ASN A 287 -3.94 -10.70 59.07
C ASN A 287 -3.53 -11.12 60.48
N SER A 288 -2.45 -10.56 61.02
CA SER A 288 -2.32 -10.41 62.47
C SER A 288 -1.39 -9.24 62.83
N HIS A 289 -1.97 -8.24 63.48
CA HIS A 289 -1.35 -7.17 64.26
C HIS A 289 -0.58 -6.05 63.54
N CYS A 290 -1.34 -5.08 63.01
CA CYS A 290 -0.89 -3.69 62.97
C CYS A 290 -0.81 -3.14 64.41
N ASN A 291 0.36 -3.28 65.06
CA ASN A 291 0.75 -2.38 66.13
C ASN A 291 1.44 -1.17 65.52
N THR A 292 0.81 -0.01 65.67
CA THR A 292 1.34 1.30 65.35
C THR A 292 2.53 1.62 66.25
N ASN A 293 3.74 1.35 65.76
CA ASN A 293 4.96 2.05 66.19
C ASN A 293 5.60 2.65 64.94
N VAL A 294 5.12 3.84 64.59
CA VAL A 294 5.78 4.76 63.67
C VAL A 294 7.05 5.25 64.36
N GLN A 295 8.12 4.46 64.25
CA GLN A 295 9.47 5.01 64.35
C GLN A 295 9.83 5.56 62.98
N ASN A 296 9.80 6.88 62.90
CA ASN A 296 10.34 7.69 61.81
C ASN A 296 11.78 7.25 61.49
N LYS A 297 11.95 6.33 60.54
CA LYS A 297 13.14 6.32 59.69
C LYS A 297 12.89 7.33 58.58
N GLN A 298 13.29 8.58 58.83
CA GLN A 298 13.64 9.51 57.77
C GLN A 298 14.78 8.86 56.97
N GLN A 299 14.46 8.10 55.92
CA GLN A 299 15.40 7.83 54.86
C GLN A 299 15.61 9.15 54.12
N GLN A 300 16.71 9.81 54.47
CA GLN A 300 17.29 10.91 53.71
C GLN A 300 17.39 10.48 52.25
N GLN A 301 16.57 11.08 51.38
CA GLN A 301 16.79 11.07 49.95
C GLN A 301 18.07 11.88 49.70
N GLN A 302 19.21 11.19 49.62
CA GLN A 302 20.40 11.79 49.04
C GLN A 302 20.09 12.14 47.58
N PRO A 303 20.45 13.33 47.09
CA PRO A 303 20.28 13.66 45.68
C PRO A 303 21.14 12.69 44.87
N GLN A 304 20.50 11.77 44.15
CA GLN A 304 21.20 10.94 43.17
C GLN A 304 21.75 11.89 42.10
N HIS A 305 23.06 12.13 42.14
CA HIS A 305 23.76 12.78 41.04
C HIS A 305 23.44 12.02 39.75
N PHE A 306 22.74 12.67 38.82
CA PHE A 306 22.36 12.08 37.55
C PHE A 306 23.62 11.89 36.70
N HIS A 307 24.28 10.74 36.85
CA HIS A 307 25.38 10.36 35.98
C HIS A 307 24.82 10.10 34.57
N TRP A 308 25.16 11.00 33.64
CA TRP A 308 24.86 10.85 32.23
C TRP A 308 25.60 9.63 31.68
N ASN A 309 24.92 8.49 31.64
CA ASN A 309 25.39 7.34 30.90
C ASN A 309 25.30 7.66 29.40
N ILE A 310 26.42 7.56 28.67
CA ILE A 310 26.51 7.79 27.23
C ILE A 310 25.41 7.03 26.46
N ARG A 311 25.07 5.80 26.90
CA ARG A 311 23.96 5.02 26.33
C ARG A 311 22.61 5.76 26.43
N ARG A 312 22.30 6.38 27.56
CA ARG A 312 21.06 7.12 27.78
C ARG A 312 21.01 8.39 26.94
N ILE A 313 22.14 9.06 26.72
CA ILE A 313 22.23 10.21 25.81
C ILE A 313 21.88 9.77 24.39
N PHE A 314 22.50 8.70 23.88
CA PHE A 314 22.20 8.21 22.53
C PHE A 314 20.74 7.76 22.36
N VAL A 315 20.17 7.09 23.36
CA VAL A 315 18.74 6.72 23.35
C VAL A 315 17.86 7.98 23.33
N ALA A 316 18.16 8.99 24.14
CA ALA A 316 17.39 10.24 24.15
C ALA A 316 17.49 10.99 22.81
N ILE A 317 18.68 11.10 22.23
CA ILE A 317 18.88 11.70 20.90
C ILE A 317 18.07 10.94 19.85
N PHE A 318 18.12 9.62 19.86
CA PHE A 318 17.34 8.80 18.95
C PHE A 318 15.83 9.02 19.12
N VAL A 319 15.32 8.97 20.35
CA VAL A 319 13.88 9.17 20.64
C VAL A 319 13.42 10.54 20.13
N ILE A 320 14.18 11.59 20.40
CA ILE A 320 13.88 12.95 19.95
C ILE A 320 13.91 13.03 18.42
N LEU A 321 14.97 12.51 17.80
CA LEU A 321 15.10 12.48 16.35
C LEU A 321 13.95 11.70 15.69
N TYR A 322 13.59 10.55 16.26
CA TYR A 322 12.48 9.73 15.80
C TYR A 322 11.15 10.47 15.86
N ILE A 323 10.86 11.12 16.98
CA ILE A 323 9.64 11.94 17.15
C ILE A 323 9.62 13.08 16.14
N ILE A 324 10.73 13.80 15.97
CA ILE A 324 10.83 14.88 14.99
C ILE A 324 10.54 14.34 13.59
N ILE A 325 11.21 13.25 13.17
CA ILE A 325 11.00 12.63 11.86
C ILE A 325 9.53 12.23 11.69
N GLN A 326 8.92 11.54 12.65
CA GLN A 326 7.53 11.09 12.53
C GLN A 326 6.52 12.24 12.53
N LEU A 327 6.84 13.37 13.17
CA LEU A 327 5.99 14.56 13.14
C LEU A 327 6.16 15.38 11.85
N THR A 328 7.37 15.44 11.29
CA THR A 328 7.65 16.27 10.10
C THR A 328 7.42 15.54 8.80
N LEU A 329 7.67 14.22 8.74
CA LEU A 329 7.59 13.45 7.51
C LEU A 329 6.20 13.48 6.86
N PRO A 330 5.07 13.48 7.61
CA PRO A 330 3.74 13.61 6.99
C PRO A 330 3.47 14.96 6.32
N PHE A 331 4.28 15.97 6.65
CA PHE A 331 4.32 17.28 6.01
C PHE A 331 5.42 17.36 4.94
N ALA A 332 5.87 16.23 4.41
CA ALA A 332 6.92 16.20 3.39
C ALA A 332 6.53 16.98 2.12
N PHE A 333 5.25 17.29 1.89
CA PHE A 333 4.82 18.20 0.81
C PHE A 333 5.39 19.62 0.92
N LEU A 334 5.86 20.03 2.12
CA LEU A 334 6.58 21.30 2.31
C LEU A 334 7.98 21.26 1.68
N ILE A 335 8.57 20.07 1.58
CA ILE A 335 9.93 19.84 1.07
C ILE A 335 9.87 19.34 -0.37
N PHE A 336 9.08 18.30 -0.62
CA PHE A 336 8.84 17.74 -1.93
C PHE A 336 7.65 18.46 -2.56
N ARG A 337 7.91 19.29 -3.57
CA ARG A 337 6.84 20.01 -4.25
C ARG A 337 5.92 19.02 -4.96
N GLY A 338 4.62 19.17 -4.75
CA GLY A 338 3.56 18.36 -5.34
C GLY A 338 2.24 18.60 -4.61
N TYR A 339 1.13 18.73 -5.33
CA TYR A 339 -0.19 18.85 -4.72
C TYR A 339 -0.63 17.47 -4.20
N ASN A 340 -1.05 17.39 -2.93
CA ASN A 340 -1.21 16.17 -2.11
C ASN A 340 -2.15 15.06 -2.65
N THR A 341 -2.69 15.21 -3.85
CA THR A 341 -3.60 14.25 -4.46
C THR A 341 -3.21 13.90 -5.90
N TRP A 342 -2.20 14.57 -6.46
CA TRP A 342 -1.73 14.45 -7.85
C TRP A 342 -0.26 14.87 -7.85
N THR A 343 0.56 14.04 -7.22
CA THR A 343 1.86 14.46 -6.70
C THR A 343 2.97 14.30 -7.72
N THR A 344 3.77 15.36 -7.89
CA THR A 344 5.04 15.32 -8.63
C THR A 344 6.19 14.71 -7.80
N GLY A 345 6.06 14.68 -6.46
CA GLY A 345 7.07 14.18 -5.52
C GLY A 345 7.06 12.67 -5.27
N ILE A 346 7.84 12.23 -4.26
CA ILE A 346 8.03 10.81 -3.91
C ILE A 346 6.77 10.25 -3.24
N TYR A 347 6.25 9.15 -3.77
CA TYR A 347 5.13 8.43 -3.15
C TYR A 347 5.53 7.71 -1.85
N GLY A 348 4.68 7.76 -0.82
CA GLY A 348 4.67 6.77 0.27
C GLY A 348 4.99 7.22 1.70
N TYR A 349 5.09 8.52 2.01
CA TYR A 349 5.61 8.99 3.32
C TYR A 349 4.65 9.83 4.18
N ASN A 350 3.36 9.88 3.83
CA ASN A 350 2.44 10.89 4.38
C ASN A 350 1.29 10.37 5.26
N TRP A 351 1.27 9.08 5.62
CA TRP A 351 0.14 8.44 6.33
C TRP A 351 -1.23 8.70 5.68
N ASP A 352 -1.26 8.83 4.35
CA ASP A 352 -2.50 9.07 3.59
C ASP A 352 -3.31 7.77 3.52
N MET A 353 -4.01 7.43 4.60
CA MET A 353 -4.78 6.19 4.70
C MET A 353 -6.18 6.36 4.12
N MET A 354 -6.38 5.76 2.94
CA MET A 354 -7.69 5.63 2.26
C MET A 354 -8.35 6.96 1.87
N VAL A 355 -7.59 8.03 1.66
CA VAL A 355 -8.15 9.37 1.32
C VAL A 355 -8.45 9.53 -0.18
N HIS A 356 -7.76 8.77 -1.01
CA HIS A 356 -7.82 8.85 -2.47
C HIS A 356 -8.41 7.59 -3.07
N ASN A 357 -9.45 7.74 -3.87
CA ASN A 357 -9.97 6.71 -4.74
C ASN A 357 -9.60 7.05 -6.18
N TRP A 358 -8.66 6.28 -6.72
CA TRP A 358 -8.16 6.42 -8.08
C TRP A 358 -8.89 5.43 -8.99
N ASN A 359 -9.46 5.95 -10.07
CA ASN A 359 -10.02 5.13 -11.14
C ASN A 359 -9.15 5.28 -12.39
N HIS A 360 -8.45 4.20 -12.74
CA HIS A 360 -7.64 4.11 -13.95
C HIS A 360 -8.54 3.71 -15.12
N LEU A 361 -8.60 4.55 -16.15
CA LEU A 361 -9.46 4.27 -17.31
C LEU A 361 -8.67 3.72 -18.50
N HIS A 362 -7.51 4.30 -18.78
CA HIS A 362 -6.76 3.98 -19.98
C HIS A 362 -5.26 4.26 -19.80
N THR A 363 -4.43 3.41 -20.40
CA THR A 363 -3.00 3.62 -20.58
C THR A 363 -2.64 3.27 -22.02
N GLN A 364 -1.99 4.20 -22.71
CA GLN A 364 -1.32 3.95 -23.98
C GLN A 364 0.14 4.37 -23.85
N ILE A 365 1.02 3.43 -24.19
CA ILE A 365 2.47 3.64 -24.21
C ILE A 365 2.91 3.60 -25.66
N LYS A 366 3.45 4.71 -26.14
CA LYS A 366 3.99 4.83 -27.51
C LYS A 366 5.50 4.98 -27.43
N ILE A 367 6.21 4.06 -28.09
CA ILE A 367 7.65 4.13 -28.28
C ILE A 367 7.95 4.58 -29.69
N ARG A 368 8.89 5.51 -29.82
CA ARG A 368 9.56 5.82 -31.08
C ARG A 368 11.03 5.48 -30.92
N ALA A 369 11.59 4.69 -31.83
CA ALA A 369 13.01 4.35 -31.84
C ALA A 369 13.56 4.44 -33.26
N HIS A 370 14.80 4.91 -33.39
CA HIS A 370 15.50 4.90 -34.67
C HIS A 370 16.27 3.58 -34.82
N ASP A 371 15.89 2.77 -35.81
CA ASP A 371 16.59 1.53 -36.12
C ASP A 371 17.73 1.80 -37.10
N ARG A 372 18.97 1.65 -36.61
CA ARG A 372 20.17 1.86 -37.40
C ARG A 372 20.30 0.90 -38.58
N ARG A 373 19.73 -0.31 -38.51
CA ARG A 373 19.85 -1.31 -39.59
C ARG A 373 19.10 -0.90 -40.84
N ASN A 374 17.87 -0.41 -40.65
CA ASN A 374 16.98 -0.04 -41.74
C ASN A 374 16.99 1.47 -42.00
N ASN A 375 17.66 2.25 -41.14
CA ASN A 375 17.63 3.71 -41.14
C ASN A 375 16.19 4.27 -41.06
N GLU A 376 15.33 3.57 -40.33
CA GLU A 376 13.90 3.84 -40.23
C GLU A 376 13.49 4.16 -38.79
N THR A 377 12.46 4.98 -38.65
CA THR A 377 11.87 5.25 -37.34
C THR A 377 10.74 4.25 -37.10
N ILE A 378 10.94 3.38 -36.11
CA ILE A 378 9.94 2.40 -35.72
C ILE A 378 9.06 3.00 -34.63
N ILE A 379 7.74 2.89 -34.82
CA ILE A 379 6.75 3.24 -33.81
C ILE A 379 6.13 1.94 -33.30
N ARG A 380 6.15 1.73 -31.99
CA ARG A 380 5.53 0.57 -31.33
C ARG A 380 4.64 1.02 -30.19
N TYR A 381 3.56 0.28 -29.97
CA TYR A 381 2.72 0.42 -28.79
C TYR A 381 3.00 -0.73 -27.84
N LEU A 382 3.12 -0.44 -26.55
CA LEU A 382 3.29 -1.45 -25.52
C LEU A 382 2.02 -1.60 -24.71
N ASP A 383 1.72 -2.85 -24.38
CA ASP A 383 0.78 -3.18 -23.32
C ASP A 383 1.47 -3.11 -21.96
N SER A 384 0.96 -2.24 -21.07
CA SER A 384 1.51 -2.04 -19.72
C SER A 384 1.47 -3.28 -18.83
N GLU A 385 0.51 -4.18 -19.02
CA GLU A 385 0.30 -5.34 -18.14
C GLU A 385 1.39 -6.41 -18.31
N SER A 386 1.94 -6.49 -19.52
CA SER A 386 3.10 -7.35 -19.80
C SER A 386 4.39 -6.85 -19.13
N TRP A 387 4.49 -5.54 -18.83
CA TRP A 387 5.70 -4.93 -18.26
C TRP A 387 5.60 -4.66 -16.75
N THR A 388 4.42 -4.60 -16.16
CA THR A 388 4.26 -4.27 -14.73
C THR A 388 3.26 -5.20 -14.06
N HIS A 389 3.32 -5.32 -12.73
CA HIS A 389 2.39 -6.18 -11.98
C HIS A 389 1.09 -5.49 -11.56
N ASN A 390 1.08 -4.15 -11.55
CA ASN A 390 -0.03 -3.34 -11.10
C ASN A 390 0.00 -1.98 -11.80
N ASN A 391 -1.11 -1.25 -11.73
CA ASN A 391 -1.26 0.04 -12.37
C ASN A 391 -0.89 1.21 -11.44
N ARG A 392 -0.27 0.98 -10.28
CA ARG A 392 0.01 2.06 -9.32
C ARG A 392 0.97 3.10 -9.89
N TRP A 393 1.93 2.67 -10.70
CA TRP A 393 2.88 3.57 -11.37
C TRP A 393 2.22 4.61 -12.28
N THR A 394 1.00 4.34 -12.77
CA THR A 394 0.28 5.25 -13.68
C THR A 394 -0.17 6.55 -13.01
N HIS A 395 -0.25 6.58 -11.67
CA HIS A 395 -0.72 7.75 -10.91
C HIS A 395 0.41 8.55 -10.27
N HIS A 396 1.67 8.13 -10.46
CA HIS A 396 2.82 8.72 -9.76
C HIS A 396 3.98 8.97 -10.71
N ALA A 397 4.48 10.20 -10.70
CA ALA A 397 5.50 10.67 -11.62
C ALA A 397 6.86 9.99 -11.45
N ASP A 398 7.27 9.77 -10.20
CA ASP A 398 8.53 9.08 -9.89
C ASP A 398 8.55 7.66 -10.49
N MET A 399 7.45 6.92 -10.34
CA MET A 399 7.29 5.59 -10.90
C MET A 399 7.14 5.62 -12.42
N ALA A 400 6.40 6.57 -13.00
CA ALA A 400 6.34 6.73 -14.46
C ALA A 400 7.73 7.00 -15.07
N LYS A 401 8.57 7.81 -14.41
CA LYS A 401 9.96 8.05 -14.83
C LYS A 401 10.82 6.79 -14.73
N GLN A 402 10.69 6.02 -13.64
CA GLN A 402 11.36 4.73 -13.48
C GLN A 402 10.92 3.72 -14.54
N PHE A 403 9.63 3.71 -14.89
CA PHE A 403 9.08 2.88 -15.96
C PHE A 403 9.73 3.23 -17.32
N ALA A 404 9.78 4.51 -17.68
CA ALA A 404 10.39 4.95 -18.94
C ALA A 404 11.86 4.52 -19.07
N ARG A 405 12.66 4.69 -18.01
CA ARG A 405 14.06 4.24 -17.96
C ARG A 405 14.19 2.72 -18.05
N CYS A 406 13.35 1.98 -17.34
CA CYS A 406 13.35 0.53 -17.39
C CYS A 406 13.05 0.00 -18.81
N VAL A 407 12.06 0.59 -19.49
CA VAL A 407 11.72 0.25 -20.88
C VAL A 407 12.89 0.56 -21.81
N GLU A 408 13.52 1.73 -21.69
CA GLU A 408 14.71 2.11 -22.46
C GLU A 408 15.84 1.09 -22.30
N GLN A 409 16.20 0.76 -21.05
CA GLN A 409 17.29 -0.17 -20.74
C GLN A 409 17.03 -1.56 -21.35
N LYS A 410 15.82 -2.08 -21.19
CA LYS A 410 15.45 -3.41 -21.71
C LYS A 410 15.39 -3.46 -23.23
N LEU A 411 14.91 -2.39 -23.87
CA LEU A 411 14.90 -2.31 -25.33
C LEU A 411 16.32 -2.26 -25.90
N ARG A 412 17.23 -1.52 -25.26
CA ARG A 412 18.65 -1.50 -25.63
C ARG A 412 19.31 -2.87 -25.44
N MET A 413 19.09 -3.51 -24.28
CA MET A 413 19.63 -4.85 -24.01
C MET A 413 19.15 -5.92 -25.00
N ASN A 414 17.92 -5.82 -25.49
CA ASN A 414 17.36 -6.78 -26.44
C ASN A 414 17.70 -6.44 -27.90
N ASN A 415 17.96 -5.17 -28.21
CA ASN A 415 18.20 -4.68 -29.57
C ASN A 415 19.28 -3.59 -29.57
N ASP A 416 20.54 -3.97 -29.75
CA ASP A 416 21.69 -3.06 -29.77
C ASP A 416 21.66 -2.01 -30.90
N TYR A 417 20.74 -2.14 -31.87
CA TYR A 417 20.63 -1.26 -33.05
C TYR A 417 19.64 -0.10 -32.84
N TYR A 418 18.91 -0.08 -31.72
CA TYR A 418 17.97 0.99 -31.42
C TYR A 418 18.71 2.18 -30.81
N GLU A 419 18.76 3.26 -31.58
CA GLU A 419 19.28 4.55 -31.17
C GLU A 419 18.12 5.52 -30.92
N HIS A 420 18.35 6.54 -30.09
CA HIS A 420 17.37 7.60 -29.82
C HIS A 420 15.96 7.11 -29.46
N ILE A 421 15.86 6.21 -28.49
CA ILE A 421 14.56 5.72 -27.98
C ILE A 421 13.85 6.87 -27.25
N GLU A 422 12.60 7.11 -27.64
CA GLU A 422 11.67 8.07 -27.03
C GLU A 422 10.43 7.31 -26.55
N LEU A 423 9.89 7.73 -25.42
CA LEU A 423 8.71 7.09 -24.82
C LEU A 423 7.68 8.15 -24.42
N TYR A 424 6.47 7.99 -24.94
CA TYR A 424 5.34 8.87 -24.72
C TYR A 424 4.24 8.10 -23.97
N LEU A 425 3.64 8.73 -22.97
CA LEU A 425 2.59 8.15 -22.14
C LEU A 425 1.29 8.94 -22.28
N ASP A 426 0.21 8.26 -22.64
CA ASP A 426 -1.15 8.78 -22.52
C ASP A 426 -1.90 7.95 -21.46
N VAL A 427 -2.16 8.57 -20.31
CA VAL A 427 -2.74 7.89 -19.15
C VAL A 427 -3.91 8.69 -18.61
N TRP A 428 -5.10 8.08 -18.61
CA TRP A 428 -6.35 8.69 -18.17
C TRP A 428 -6.75 8.16 -16.80
N THR A 429 -6.91 9.09 -15.86
CA THR A 429 -7.25 8.75 -14.47
C THR A 429 -8.30 9.71 -13.92
N SER A 430 -9.17 9.19 -13.07
CA SER A 430 -10.10 9.97 -12.26
C SER A 430 -9.71 9.85 -10.78
N LEU A 431 -9.87 10.95 -10.05
CA LEU A 431 -9.62 11.03 -8.62
C LEU A 431 -10.89 11.46 -7.89
N ASN A 432 -11.33 10.63 -6.92
CA ASN A 432 -12.48 10.92 -6.04
C ASN A 432 -13.74 11.32 -6.82
N GLY A 433 -14.04 10.60 -7.90
CA GLY A 433 -15.25 10.79 -8.72
C GLY A 433 -15.24 12.03 -9.61
N ARG A 434 -14.09 12.69 -9.82
CA ARG A 434 -13.96 13.77 -10.81
C ARG A 434 -14.01 13.21 -12.24
N PHE A 435 -14.20 14.10 -13.22
CA PHE A 435 -13.97 13.76 -14.62
C PHE A 435 -12.54 13.23 -14.79
N ALA A 436 -12.38 12.16 -15.55
CA ALA A 436 -11.07 11.64 -15.82
C ALA A 436 -10.33 12.56 -16.77
N GLN A 437 -9.05 12.76 -16.49
CA GLN A 437 -8.16 13.59 -17.28
C GLN A 437 -6.81 12.90 -17.43
N ARG A 438 -6.02 13.40 -18.37
CA ARG A 438 -4.63 12.97 -18.51
C ARG A 438 -3.80 13.42 -17.31
N ILE A 439 -2.94 12.53 -16.81
CA ILE A 439 -1.96 12.83 -15.76
C ILE A 439 -0.60 13.22 -16.30
N PHE A 440 -0.21 12.64 -17.43
CA PHE A 440 1.05 12.93 -18.11
C PHE A 440 0.79 13.57 -19.45
N ASP A 441 1.68 14.47 -19.86
CA ASP A 441 1.64 15.07 -21.18
C ASP A 441 2.04 14.03 -22.25
N PRO A 442 1.15 13.68 -23.19
CA PRO A 442 1.40 12.64 -24.18
C PRO A 442 2.40 13.07 -25.26
N ASN A 443 2.76 14.35 -25.31
CA ASN A 443 3.69 14.90 -26.30
C ASN A 443 5.12 15.03 -25.79
N VAL A 444 5.36 14.71 -24.51
CA VAL A 444 6.69 14.80 -23.90
C VAL A 444 7.38 13.43 -23.90
N ASP A 445 8.63 13.40 -24.37
CA ASP A 445 9.49 12.23 -24.23
C ASP A 445 9.91 12.05 -22.77
N LEU A 446 9.30 11.07 -22.11
CA LEU A 446 9.49 10.81 -20.69
C LEU A 446 10.88 10.23 -20.38
N ILE A 447 11.63 9.70 -21.36
CA ILE A 447 13.00 9.22 -21.15
C ILE A 447 13.93 10.42 -20.87
N ARG A 448 13.81 11.49 -21.66
CA ARG A 448 14.64 12.69 -21.54
C ARG A 448 14.08 13.73 -20.57
N ALA A 449 12.76 13.74 -20.34
CA ALA A 449 12.10 14.69 -19.44
C ALA A 449 12.75 14.72 -18.05
N GLN A 450 13.01 15.90 -17.51
CA GLN A 450 13.58 16.02 -16.17
C GLN A 450 12.53 15.70 -15.11
N TRP A 451 12.97 15.08 -14.02
CA TRP A 451 12.14 14.84 -12.85
C TRP A 451 12.99 15.01 -11.60
N SER A 452 12.45 15.75 -10.64
CA SER A 452 13.07 16.01 -9.34
C SER A 452 11.99 15.89 -8.27
N PRO A 453 12.30 15.32 -7.09
CA PRO A 453 11.34 15.28 -6.00
C PRO A 453 11.07 16.67 -5.39
N PHE A 454 11.90 17.67 -5.69
CA PHE A 454 11.82 19.01 -5.11
C PHE A 454 11.13 20.05 -6.00
N GLU A 455 10.86 19.72 -7.26
CA GLU A 455 10.31 20.63 -8.26
C GLU A 455 9.08 20.02 -8.92
N MET A 456 8.17 20.87 -9.43
CA MET A 456 7.06 20.39 -10.24
C MET A 456 7.58 20.04 -11.62
N ALA A 457 7.22 18.86 -12.12
CA ALA A 457 7.64 18.45 -13.46
C ALA A 457 6.65 18.96 -14.50
N ASP A 458 7.16 19.61 -15.55
CA ASP A 458 6.34 20.28 -16.57
C ASP A 458 5.42 19.33 -17.36
N TRP A 459 5.79 18.05 -17.40
CA TRP A 459 5.04 16.99 -18.10
C TRP A 459 3.93 16.37 -17.26
N ILE A 460 3.71 16.85 -16.03
CA ILE A 460 2.60 16.40 -15.17
C ILE A 460 1.49 17.43 -15.26
N ILE A 461 0.34 16.99 -15.76
CA ILE A 461 -0.81 17.88 -15.98
C ILE A 461 -1.53 18.06 -14.66
N PRO A 462 -1.69 19.29 -14.12
CA PRO A 462 -2.38 19.50 -12.87
C PRO A 462 -3.88 19.18 -12.98
N ILE A 463 -4.51 18.84 -11.85
CA ILE A 463 -5.96 18.68 -11.78
C ILE A 463 -6.67 19.96 -12.25
N TYR A 464 -7.65 19.82 -13.14
CA TYR A 464 -8.42 20.97 -13.60
C TYR A 464 -9.32 21.51 -12.48
N PRO A 465 -9.25 22.80 -12.13
CA PRO A 465 -10.06 23.36 -11.05
C PRO A 465 -11.57 23.21 -11.27
N GLN A 466 -12.03 23.30 -12.52
CA GLN A 466 -13.43 23.18 -12.91
C GLN A 466 -14.00 21.75 -12.72
N SER A 467 -13.15 20.74 -12.57
CA SER A 467 -13.60 19.37 -12.28
C SER A 467 -14.38 19.28 -10.95
N ASN A 468 -14.05 20.13 -9.96
CA ASN A 468 -14.77 20.20 -8.70
C ASN A 468 -16.18 20.75 -8.87
N TYR A 469 -16.35 21.76 -9.73
CA TYR A 469 -17.64 22.36 -10.06
C TYR A 469 -18.55 21.33 -10.74
N TRP A 470 -18.03 20.64 -11.76
CA TRP A 470 -18.79 19.62 -12.49
C TRP A 470 -19.16 18.42 -11.63
N ARG A 471 -18.26 17.98 -10.73
CA ARG A 471 -18.56 16.90 -9.77
C ARG A 471 -19.73 17.24 -8.85
N GLN A 472 -19.80 18.46 -8.32
CA GLN A 472 -20.93 18.91 -7.49
C GLN A 472 -22.23 19.02 -8.32
N ARG A 473 -22.12 19.51 -9.55
CA ARG A 473 -23.27 19.72 -10.43
C ARG A 473 -23.92 18.40 -10.88
N LEU A 474 -23.12 17.37 -11.14
CA LEU A 474 -23.63 16.02 -11.47
C LEU A 474 -24.43 15.41 -10.31
N LEU A 475 -24.04 15.66 -9.05
CA LEU A 475 -24.81 15.17 -7.89
C LEU A 475 -26.13 15.94 -7.67
N ASN A 476 -26.14 17.24 -7.96
CA ASN A 476 -27.30 18.11 -7.70
C ASN A 476 -28.36 18.11 -8.81
N HIS A 477 -28.36 17.06 -9.63
CA HIS A 477 -29.29 16.80 -10.73
C HIS A 477 -29.14 17.77 -11.92
N PHE A 478 -28.60 17.28 -13.02
CA PHE A 478 -28.47 18.01 -14.28
C PHE A 478 -29.75 17.87 -15.11
N GLU A 479 -30.62 18.88 -15.10
CA GLU A 479 -31.98 18.79 -15.65
C GLU A 479 -32.08 18.32 -17.13
N SER A 480 -31.07 18.56 -17.98
CA SER A 480 -31.17 18.23 -19.40
C SER A 480 -30.71 16.82 -19.79
N PHE A 481 -29.77 16.20 -19.07
CA PHE A 481 -29.19 14.89 -19.44
C PHE A 481 -29.26 13.83 -18.35
N ASP A 482 -29.73 14.16 -17.14
CA ASP A 482 -29.85 13.23 -16.03
C ASP A 482 -30.68 11.99 -16.37
N SER A 483 -31.77 12.16 -17.11
CA SER A 483 -32.64 11.05 -17.51
C SER A 483 -31.89 10.05 -18.40
N ILE A 484 -31.09 10.55 -19.33
CA ILE A 484 -30.31 9.73 -20.28
C ILE A 484 -29.17 9.02 -19.55
N ILE A 485 -28.42 9.73 -18.70
CA ILE A 485 -27.31 9.17 -17.94
C ILE A 485 -27.82 8.09 -16.97
N ARG A 486 -28.86 8.40 -16.19
CA ARG A 486 -29.46 7.45 -15.24
C ARG A 486 -30.06 6.24 -15.93
N GLN A 487 -30.73 6.43 -17.07
CA GLN A 487 -31.24 5.30 -17.84
C GLN A 487 -30.08 4.40 -18.30
N ASN A 488 -28.96 4.98 -18.72
CA ASN A 488 -27.78 4.21 -19.12
C ASN A 488 -27.17 3.44 -17.94
N GLU A 489 -27.03 4.09 -16.79
CA GLU A 489 -26.51 3.47 -15.56
C GLU A 489 -27.45 2.37 -15.02
N GLN A 490 -28.76 2.60 -15.05
CA GLN A 490 -29.77 1.60 -14.65
C GLN A 490 -29.78 0.37 -15.54
N ASN A 491 -29.50 0.56 -16.84
CA ASN A 491 -29.33 -0.53 -17.78
C ASN A 491 -28.00 -1.28 -17.61
N GLY A 492 -27.15 -0.87 -16.65
CA GLY A 492 -25.84 -1.47 -16.39
C GLY A 492 -24.77 -1.09 -17.41
N SER A 493 -25.00 -0.06 -18.22
CA SER A 493 -24.04 0.38 -19.22
C SER A 493 -23.01 1.36 -18.66
N LEU A 494 -21.81 1.39 -19.26
CA LEU A 494 -20.69 2.20 -18.80
C LEU A 494 -20.80 3.66 -19.26
N THR A 495 -20.70 4.60 -18.32
CA THR A 495 -20.60 6.04 -18.61
C THR A 495 -19.20 6.53 -18.22
N LEU A 496 -18.47 7.09 -19.18
CA LEU A 496 -17.14 7.66 -18.97
C LEU A 496 -17.21 9.19 -19.02
N PHE A 497 -16.90 9.85 -17.91
CA PHE A 497 -16.78 11.31 -17.82
C PHE A 497 -15.33 11.73 -18.07
N LEU A 498 -15.10 12.54 -19.10
CA LEU A 498 -13.77 12.91 -19.59
C LEU A 498 -13.59 14.43 -19.68
N ALA A 499 -12.41 14.91 -19.31
CA ALA A 499 -11.99 16.30 -19.45
C ALA A 499 -10.64 16.37 -20.17
N ASP A 500 -10.57 17.13 -21.27
CA ASP A 500 -9.38 17.20 -22.10
C ASP A 500 -8.93 18.63 -22.42
N ARG A 501 -7.62 18.82 -22.53
CA ARG A 501 -7.00 20.14 -22.80
C ARG A 501 -7.19 20.54 -24.26
N PRO A 502 -7.15 21.85 -24.55
CA PRO A 502 -7.08 22.34 -25.91
C PRO A 502 -5.96 21.72 -26.75
N TYR A 503 -6.26 21.50 -28.04
CA TYR A 503 -5.32 21.06 -29.06
C TYR A 503 -4.74 19.66 -28.90
N GLU A 504 -5.16 18.91 -27.88
CA GLU A 504 -4.85 17.49 -27.76
C GLU A 504 -5.89 16.65 -28.49
N SER A 505 -5.43 15.64 -29.21
CA SER A 505 -6.29 14.70 -29.92
C SER A 505 -6.34 13.35 -29.20
N PHE A 506 -7.52 12.88 -28.84
CA PHE A 506 -7.76 11.53 -28.37
C PHE A 506 -8.32 10.68 -29.52
N ARG A 507 -7.63 9.58 -29.86
CA ARG A 507 -8.06 8.65 -30.90
C ARG A 507 -8.52 7.34 -30.29
N SER A 508 -9.71 6.89 -30.66
CA SER A 508 -10.24 5.60 -30.25
C SER A 508 -10.95 4.92 -31.40
N TYR A 509 -10.87 3.59 -31.44
CA TYR A 509 -11.72 2.76 -32.29
C TYR A 509 -12.94 2.32 -31.48
N ILE A 510 -14.13 2.41 -32.07
CA ILE A 510 -15.33 1.82 -31.51
C ILE A 510 -15.53 0.44 -32.16
N ASP A 511 -15.52 -0.61 -31.33
CA ASP A 511 -15.67 -1.99 -31.78
C ASP A 511 -16.99 -2.19 -32.56
N ASP A 512 -16.96 -3.00 -33.61
CA ASP A 512 -18.13 -3.42 -34.40
C ASP A 512 -19.11 -4.26 -33.56
N ASN A 513 -18.64 -4.84 -32.45
CA ASN A 513 -19.44 -5.71 -31.58
C ASN A 513 -20.56 -5.00 -30.82
N PHE A 514 -20.58 -3.66 -30.79
CA PHE A 514 -21.67 -2.92 -30.17
C PHE A 514 -22.92 -2.94 -31.07
N ILE A 515 -24.08 -3.29 -30.50
CA ILE A 515 -25.36 -3.30 -31.23
C ILE A 515 -25.94 -1.89 -31.32
N GLU A 516 -25.78 -1.12 -30.24
CA GLU A 516 -26.25 0.26 -30.14
C GLU A 516 -25.08 1.25 -30.33
N PRO A 517 -25.34 2.46 -30.86
CA PRO A 517 -24.32 3.49 -30.97
C PRO A 517 -23.92 4.05 -29.60
N ILE A 518 -22.67 4.45 -29.48
CA ILE A 518 -22.17 5.19 -28.31
C ILE A 518 -22.71 6.61 -28.38
N ARG A 519 -23.19 7.14 -27.25
CA ARG A 519 -23.64 8.53 -27.16
C ARG A 519 -22.53 9.40 -26.58
N LEU A 520 -22.11 10.41 -27.34
CA LEU A 520 -21.24 11.48 -26.90
C LEU A 520 -22.11 12.67 -26.45
N ILE A 521 -21.89 13.14 -25.23
CA ILE A 521 -22.59 14.29 -24.65
C ILE A 521 -21.55 15.34 -24.26
N ILE A 522 -21.78 16.61 -24.62
CA ILE A 522 -20.90 17.71 -24.23
C ILE A 522 -21.54 18.52 -23.13
N PHE A 523 -20.85 18.65 -22.00
CA PHE A 523 -21.30 19.44 -20.86
C PHE A 523 -20.81 20.88 -20.94
N ASP A 524 -19.57 21.08 -21.38
CA ASP A 524 -18.96 22.40 -21.43
C ASP A 524 -18.03 22.55 -22.63
N ARG A 525 -18.02 23.77 -23.16
CA ARG A 525 -17.19 24.23 -24.28
C ARG A 525 -17.38 23.44 -25.58
N THR A 526 -16.38 23.52 -26.46
CA THR A 526 -16.43 23.05 -27.84
C THR A 526 -15.48 21.89 -28.06
N LEU A 527 -15.99 20.86 -28.72
CA LEU A 527 -15.22 19.66 -29.08
C LEU A 527 -15.38 19.42 -30.58
N MET A 528 -14.27 19.20 -31.25
CA MET A 528 -14.27 18.70 -32.62
C MET A 528 -14.14 17.20 -32.59
N ILE A 529 -15.00 16.52 -33.33
CA ILE A 529 -14.90 15.09 -33.56
C ILE A 529 -14.68 14.84 -35.05
N ARG A 530 -13.64 14.07 -35.38
CA ARG A 530 -13.47 13.47 -36.70
C ARG A 530 -13.86 12.02 -36.65
N MET A 531 -14.72 11.61 -37.56
CA MET A 531 -15.19 10.23 -37.67
C MET A 531 -14.82 9.66 -39.04
N SER A 532 -14.21 8.48 -39.06
CA SER A 532 -14.02 7.71 -40.29
C SER A 532 -14.56 6.29 -40.11
N ASN A 533 -15.38 5.84 -41.05
CA ASN A 533 -15.92 4.50 -41.06
C ASN A 533 -15.03 3.57 -41.92
N GLN A 534 -14.87 2.30 -41.52
CA GLN A 534 -14.05 1.34 -42.25
C GLN A 534 -14.51 1.11 -43.71
N MET A 535 -15.81 1.30 -43.99
CA MET A 535 -16.36 1.12 -45.33
C MET A 535 -16.12 2.31 -46.29
N THR A 536 -15.81 3.50 -45.77
CA THR A 536 -15.63 4.73 -46.56
C THR A 536 -14.17 5.14 -46.59
N ASN A 537 -13.36 4.46 -47.41
CA ASN A 537 -12.04 4.86 -47.94
C ASN A 537 -11.30 6.06 -47.28
N ASN A 538 -11.09 6.05 -45.95
CA ASN A 538 -10.40 7.07 -45.16
C ASN A 538 -10.94 8.53 -45.24
N GLU A 539 -12.18 8.77 -45.67
CA GLU A 539 -12.76 10.13 -45.57
C GLU A 539 -13.19 10.40 -44.12
N PHE A 540 -12.59 11.40 -43.50
CA PHE A 540 -12.96 11.87 -42.17
C PHE A 540 -14.08 12.91 -42.29
N HIS A 541 -15.21 12.64 -41.66
CA HIS A 541 -16.25 13.64 -41.43
C HIS A 541 -15.95 14.40 -40.14
N GLU A 542 -15.80 15.71 -40.24
CA GLU A 542 -15.56 16.60 -39.11
C GLU A 542 -16.88 17.20 -38.61
N TYR A 543 -17.11 17.12 -37.30
CA TYR A 543 -18.24 17.77 -36.63
C TYR A 543 -17.70 18.64 -35.51
N ILE A 544 -18.21 19.87 -35.42
CA ILE A 544 -17.95 20.76 -34.30
C ILE A 544 -19.19 20.74 -33.43
N LEU A 545 -19.02 20.30 -32.20
CA LEU A 545 -20.08 20.17 -31.22
C LEU A 545 -19.87 21.21 -30.11
N ILE A 546 -20.96 21.84 -29.68
CA ILE A 546 -20.97 22.85 -28.62
C ILE A 546 -21.59 22.30 -27.33
N ALA A 547 -21.54 23.07 -26.25
CA ALA A 547 -22.12 22.67 -24.97
C ALA A 547 -23.63 22.34 -25.12
N ASN A 548 -24.05 21.22 -24.53
CA ASN A 548 -25.36 20.60 -24.65
C ASN A 548 -25.67 19.93 -25.99
N ASP A 549 -24.72 19.80 -26.91
CA ASP A 549 -24.89 18.92 -28.05
C ASP A 549 -24.73 17.45 -27.64
N GLN A 550 -25.40 16.59 -28.42
CA GLN A 550 -25.26 15.15 -28.35
C GLN A 550 -25.01 14.58 -29.74
N LEU A 551 -24.16 13.55 -29.81
CA LEU A 551 -23.85 12.86 -31.06
C LEU A 551 -23.88 11.35 -30.84
N GLN A 552 -24.49 10.62 -31.76
CA GLN A 552 -24.45 9.16 -31.77
C GLN A 552 -23.31 8.70 -32.68
N ILE A 553 -22.40 7.90 -32.12
CA ILE A 553 -21.23 7.36 -32.80
C ILE A 553 -21.55 5.88 -33.13
N PRO A 554 -21.64 5.52 -34.42
CA PRO A 554 -21.94 4.15 -34.80
C PRO A 554 -20.77 3.20 -34.49
N PRO A 555 -21.05 1.91 -34.24
CA PRO A 555 -20.04 0.85 -34.15
C PRO A 555 -19.15 0.82 -35.41
N GLY A 556 -17.88 0.44 -35.26
CA GLY A 556 -16.93 0.38 -36.36
C GLY A 556 -16.34 1.70 -36.83
N THR A 557 -16.57 2.75 -36.06
CA THR A 557 -16.08 4.08 -36.37
C THR A 557 -14.76 4.34 -35.63
N MET A 558 -13.76 4.82 -36.36
CA MET A 558 -12.60 5.47 -35.77
C MET A 558 -12.95 6.91 -35.44
N ILE A 559 -12.76 7.30 -34.19
CA ILE A 559 -13.01 8.66 -33.71
C ILE A 559 -11.70 9.35 -33.31
N GLU A 560 -11.58 10.62 -33.66
CA GLU A 560 -10.57 11.55 -33.15
C GLU A 560 -11.28 12.73 -32.50
N LEU A 561 -11.20 12.83 -31.18
CA LEU A 561 -11.75 13.93 -30.38
C LEU A 561 -10.66 14.97 -30.15
N THR A 562 -10.93 16.24 -30.44
CA THR A 562 -9.99 17.34 -30.22
C THR A 562 -10.73 18.50 -29.57
N THR A 563 -10.25 18.95 -28.41
CA THR A 563 -10.80 20.15 -27.77
C THR A 563 -10.39 21.40 -28.54
N ILE A 564 -11.38 22.17 -28.99
CA ILE A 564 -11.16 23.49 -29.59
C ILE A 564 -11.40 24.54 -28.52
N GLY A 565 -10.45 25.46 -28.32
CA GLY A 565 -10.63 26.61 -27.44
C GLY A 565 -9.38 26.98 -26.64
N SER A 566 -9.55 27.85 -25.65
CA SER A 566 -8.46 28.27 -24.73
C SER A 566 -8.47 27.51 -23.40
N SER A 567 -9.45 26.65 -23.15
CA SER A 567 -9.50 25.83 -21.95
C SER A 567 -10.25 24.51 -22.21
N GLU A 568 -10.21 23.65 -21.20
CA GLU A 568 -10.59 22.25 -21.18
C GLU A 568 -12.09 22.04 -21.46
N SER A 569 -12.40 21.06 -22.31
CA SER A 569 -13.77 20.65 -22.60
C SER A 569 -14.18 19.48 -21.72
N TYR A 570 -15.42 19.49 -21.28
CA TYR A 570 -16.02 18.46 -20.42
C TYR A 570 -17.08 17.69 -21.20
N PHE A 571 -16.92 16.38 -21.32
CA PHE A 571 -17.81 15.54 -22.10
C PHE A 571 -17.97 14.15 -21.47
N ALA A 572 -19.00 13.42 -21.86
CA ALA A 572 -19.18 12.01 -21.49
C ALA A 572 -19.39 11.13 -22.71
N LEU A 573 -18.84 9.91 -22.62
CA LEU A 573 -19.11 8.82 -23.53
C LEU A 573 -19.99 7.79 -22.81
N LEU A 574 -21.20 7.62 -23.31
CA LEU A 574 -22.17 6.65 -22.82
C LEU A 574 -22.10 5.42 -23.72
N TYR A 575 -21.46 4.39 -23.21
CA TYR A 575 -21.45 3.09 -23.85
C TYR A 575 -22.77 2.40 -23.56
N PRO A 576 -23.38 1.72 -24.55
CA PRO A 576 -24.55 0.91 -24.33
C PRO A 576 -24.18 -0.44 -23.69
N HIS A 577 -25.16 -1.09 -23.08
CA HIS A 577 -24.97 -2.40 -22.45
C HIS A 577 -24.64 -3.45 -23.53
N GLN A 578 -23.48 -4.09 -23.41
CA GLN A 578 -23.11 -5.19 -24.31
C GLN A 578 -24.00 -6.42 -24.02
N LEU A 579 -25.02 -6.65 -24.86
CA LEU A 579 -25.62 -7.97 -25.00
C LEU A 579 -24.64 -8.82 -25.80
N SER A 580 -23.85 -9.65 -25.13
CA SER A 580 -22.85 -10.51 -25.74
C SER A 580 -23.47 -11.40 -26.83
N ILE A 581 -23.15 -11.16 -28.10
CA ILE A 581 -23.33 -12.13 -29.18
C ILE A 581 -21.96 -12.72 -29.49
N ASN A 582 -21.87 -14.05 -29.45
CA ASN A 582 -20.74 -14.95 -29.80
C ASN A 582 -19.78 -15.42 -28.69
N ASN A 583 -20.24 -16.41 -27.92
CA ASN A 583 -19.73 -17.78 -27.68
C ASN A 583 -18.29 -18.23 -28.08
N LYS A 584 -17.29 -17.36 -28.25
CA LYS A 584 -15.87 -17.77 -28.33
C LYS A 584 -14.90 -16.97 -27.47
N ASN A 585 -15.26 -15.73 -27.10
CA ASN A 585 -14.48 -14.93 -26.14
C ASN A 585 -15.03 -14.99 -24.72
N GLN A 586 -16.03 -15.84 -24.50
CA GLN A 586 -16.46 -16.19 -23.16
C GLN A 586 -15.35 -16.89 -22.36
N LEU A 587 -14.23 -17.37 -22.93
CA LEU A 587 -13.14 -17.88 -22.09
C LEU A 587 -12.36 -16.78 -21.32
N SER A 588 -12.36 -15.53 -21.79
CA SER A 588 -11.65 -14.42 -21.12
C SER A 588 -12.59 -13.51 -20.32
N ALA A 589 -13.82 -13.30 -20.79
CA ALA A 589 -14.85 -12.58 -20.02
C ALA A 589 -15.55 -13.46 -18.97
N LEU A 590 -15.60 -14.80 -19.16
CA LEU A 590 -15.91 -15.70 -18.04
C LEU A 590 -14.76 -15.75 -17.05
N ASP A 591 -13.52 -15.39 -17.35
CA ASP A 591 -12.48 -15.34 -16.30
C ASP A 591 -12.65 -14.12 -15.38
N GLU A 592 -13.16 -13.00 -15.89
CA GLU A 592 -13.46 -11.80 -15.06
C GLU A 592 -14.84 -11.88 -14.37
N GLN A 593 -15.88 -12.38 -15.05
CA GLN A 593 -17.16 -12.66 -14.40
C GLN A 593 -17.16 -13.94 -13.56
N GLN A 594 -16.33 -14.96 -13.82
CA GLN A 594 -16.09 -16.04 -12.85
C GLN A 594 -15.25 -15.54 -11.69
N GLN A 595 -14.38 -14.54 -11.83
CA GLN A 595 -13.71 -13.95 -10.65
C GLN A 595 -14.67 -13.15 -9.76
N GLN A 596 -15.75 -12.57 -10.30
CA GLN A 596 -16.77 -11.86 -9.51
C GLN A 596 -18.00 -12.71 -9.13
N GLN A 597 -18.40 -13.73 -9.91
CA GLN A 597 -19.50 -14.67 -9.58
C GLN A 597 -19.04 -15.97 -8.91
N GLN A 598 -17.74 -16.33 -8.89
CA GLN A 598 -17.24 -17.37 -7.97
C GLN A 598 -17.21 -16.91 -6.51
N GLN A 599 -17.47 -15.62 -6.23
CA GLN A 599 -17.73 -15.13 -4.88
C GLN A 599 -19.19 -15.32 -4.42
N SER A 600 -20.10 -15.76 -5.30
CA SER A 600 -21.53 -15.95 -5.00
C SER A 600 -22.07 -17.36 -5.31
N SER A 601 -21.25 -18.40 -5.14
CA SER A 601 -21.72 -19.79 -5.03
C SER A 601 -21.13 -20.43 -3.76
N SER A 602 -21.94 -20.41 -2.70
CA SER A 602 -21.53 -20.54 -1.30
C SER A 602 -21.19 -21.96 -0.83
N THR A 603 -20.89 -22.91 -1.73
CA THR A 603 -20.54 -24.29 -1.35
C THR A 603 -19.28 -24.86 -2.02
N SER A 604 -18.73 -24.26 -3.08
CA SER A 604 -17.48 -24.71 -3.73
C SER A 604 -16.27 -23.80 -3.52
N SER A 605 -16.46 -22.53 -3.13
CA SER A 605 -15.37 -21.53 -2.99
C SER A 605 -14.48 -21.74 -1.76
N SER A 606 -15.05 -22.25 -0.65
CA SER A 606 -14.27 -22.46 0.59
C SER A 606 -13.21 -23.55 0.43
N TYR A 607 -13.54 -24.65 -0.28
CA TYR A 607 -12.60 -25.75 -0.50
C TYR A 607 -11.47 -25.36 -1.48
N SER A 608 -11.78 -24.65 -2.55
CA SER A 608 -10.76 -24.15 -3.50
C SER A 608 -9.85 -23.12 -2.86
N GLU A 609 -10.38 -22.23 -2.00
CA GLU A 609 -9.57 -21.28 -1.24
C GLU A 609 -8.66 -21.99 -0.21
N LEU A 610 -9.17 -23.02 0.47
CA LEU A 610 -8.37 -23.87 1.36
C LEU A 610 -7.22 -24.57 0.62
N ILE A 611 -7.48 -25.13 -0.56
CA ILE A 611 -6.44 -25.73 -1.41
C ILE A 611 -5.41 -24.68 -1.82
N ARG A 612 -5.86 -23.49 -2.24
CA ARG A 612 -4.96 -22.39 -2.63
C ARG A 612 -4.06 -21.97 -1.46
N LYS A 613 -4.63 -21.79 -0.26
CA LYS A 613 -3.88 -21.47 0.96
C LYS A 613 -2.89 -22.58 1.31
N ARG A 614 -3.31 -23.85 1.26
CA ARG A 614 -2.42 -25.01 1.49
C ARG A 614 -1.24 -25.00 0.52
N ASN A 615 -1.51 -24.84 -0.78
CA ASN A 615 -0.46 -24.84 -1.80
C ASN A 615 0.51 -23.65 -1.61
N ALA A 616 0.01 -22.49 -1.22
CA ALA A 616 0.82 -21.31 -0.86
C ALA A 616 1.76 -21.57 0.33
N TYR A 617 1.29 -22.27 1.36
CA TYR A 617 2.15 -22.69 2.48
C TYR A 617 3.20 -23.72 2.06
N ILE A 618 2.84 -24.70 1.24
CA ILE A 618 3.80 -25.68 0.70
C ILE A 618 4.88 -24.98 -0.13
N ALA A 619 4.51 -24.02 -0.98
CA ALA A 619 5.46 -23.22 -1.76
C ALA A 619 6.40 -22.42 -0.84
N SER A 620 5.86 -21.80 0.21
CA SER A 620 6.67 -21.08 1.21
C SER A 620 7.72 -21.97 1.87
N ILE A 621 7.35 -23.20 2.25
CA ILE A 621 8.29 -24.17 2.84
C ILE A 621 9.37 -24.55 1.83
N LYS A 622 9.02 -24.76 0.55
CA LYS A 622 10.00 -25.02 -0.52
C LYS A 622 10.97 -23.85 -0.68
N HIS A 623 10.48 -22.61 -0.71
CA HIS A 623 11.34 -21.42 -0.80
C HIS A 623 12.30 -21.34 0.39
N ILE A 624 11.81 -21.57 1.61
CA ILE A 624 12.66 -21.59 2.81
C ILE A 624 13.74 -22.68 2.68
N ALA A 625 13.38 -23.89 2.24
CA ALA A 625 14.33 -24.98 2.06
C ALA A 625 15.43 -24.65 1.03
N ILE A 626 15.06 -24.04 -0.11
CA ILE A 626 16.03 -23.56 -1.11
C ILE A 626 16.91 -22.45 -0.53
N GLY A 627 16.34 -21.51 0.22
CA GLY A 627 17.10 -20.46 0.89
C GLY A 627 18.09 -21.00 1.93
N ILE A 628 17.71 -22.02 2.71
CA ILE A 628 18.60 -22.72 3.64
C ILE A 628 19.74 -23.41 2.87
N HIS A 629 19.41 -24.11 1.78
CA HIS A 629 20.41 -24.75 0.93
C HIS A 629 21.43 -23.74 0.39
N TYR A 630 20.98 -22.61 -0.13
CA TYR A 630 21.82 -21.51 -0.62
C TYR A 630 22.74 -20.95 0.48
N LEU A 631 22.20 -20.68 1.67
CA LEU A 631 22.99 -20.16 2.79
C LEU A 631 24.10 -21.14 3.24
N ILE A 632 23.80 -22.44 3.26
CA ILE A 632 24.76 -23.46 3.70
C ILE A 632 25.79 -23.73 2.60
N TRP A 633 25.35 -24.03 1.39
CA TRP A 633 26.25 -24.47 0.32
C TRP A 633 26.97 -23.29 -0.33
N ASP A 634 26.23 -22.31 -0.82
CA ASP A 634 26.81 -21.23 -1.62
C ASP A 634 27.49 -20.17 -0.75
N CYS A 635 26.91 -19.81 0.40
CA CYS A 635 27.52 -18.81 1.27
C CYS A 635 28.58 -19.39 2.21
N ILE A 636 28.33 -20.51 2.90
CA ILE A 636 29.26 -21.02 3.92
C ILE A 636 30.29 -21.95 3.29
N ILE A 637 29.87 -23.03 2.64
CA ILE A 637 30.80 -24.07 2.16
C ILE A 637 31.68 -23.54 1.03
N ILE A 638 31.13 -22.92 -0.02
CA ILE A 638 31.94 -22.39 -1.13
C ILE A 638 32.91 -21.30 -0.65
N THR A 639 32.46 -20.38 0.21
CA THR A 639 33.34 -19.31 0.72
C THR A 639 34.47 -19.87 1.59
N ILE A 640 34.19 -20.82 2.50
CA ILE A 640 35.23 -21.48 3.29
C ILE A 640 36.20 -22.22 2.37
N THR A 641 35.69 -22.93 1.37
CA THR A 641 36.52 -23.69 0.42
C THR A 641 37.41 -22.74 -0.38
N ARG A 642 36.87 -21.61 -0.85
CA ARG A 642 37.63 -20.57 -1.56
C ARG A 642 38.69 -19.93 -0.66
N LEU A 643 38.35 -19.60 0.59
CA LEU A 643 39.30 -19.06 1.55
C LEU A 643 40.42 -20.07 1.87
N LEU A 644 40.09 -21.37 1.94
CA LEU A 644 41.06 -22.44 2.07
C LEU A 644 41.99 -22.54 0.84
N PHE A 645 41.46 -22.42 -0.37
CA PHE A 645 42.29 -22.40 -1.58
C PHE A 645 43.17 -21.15 -1.66
N GLU A 646 42.63 -19.97 -1.38
CA GLU A 646 43.38 -18.71 -1.36
C GLU A 646 44.48 -18.74 -0.28
N THR A 647 44.22 -19.33 0.90
CA THR A 647 45.25 -19.50 1.95
C THR A 647 46.30 -20.54 1.58
N ILE A 648 45.94 -21.64 0.90
CA ILE A 648 46.89 -22.63 0.37
C ILE A 648 47.80 -22.00 -0.70
N ASP A 649 47.25 -21.19 -1.60
CA ASP A 649 48.03 -20.49 -2.63
C ASP A 649 48.97 -19.44 -2.02
N LEU A 650 48.52 -18.75 -0.96
CA LEU A 650 49.36 -17.81 -0.21
C LEU A 650 50.51 -18.52 0.52
N LEU A 651 50.24 -19.69 1.12
CA LEU A 651 51.26 -20.55 1.73
C LEU A 651 52.24 -21.12 0.69
N ARG A 652 51.79 -21.46 -0.51
CA ARG A 652 52.65 -21.87 -1.64
C ARG A 652 53.53 -20.75 -2.17
N CYS A 653 53.13 -19.48 -2.04
CA CYS A 653 53.96 -18.34 -2.41
C CYS A 653 54.98 -17.96 -1.31
N LEU A 654 54.74 -18.38 -0.06
CA LEU A 654 55.63 -18.12 1.09
C LEU A 654 56.71 -19.20 1.29
N CYS A 655 56.46 -20.42 0.80
CA CYS A 655 57.46 -21.50 0.67
C CYS A 655 58.21 -21.36 -0.65
#